data_AF-A0A4Y9YC95-F1
#
_entry.id   AF-A0A4Y9YC95-F1
#
_cell.length_a   1.000
_cell.length_b   1.000
_cell.length_c   1.000
_cell.angle_alpha   90.00
_cell.angle_beta   90.00
_cell.angle_gamma   90.00
#
_symmetry.space_group_name_H-M   'P 1'
#
loop_
_entity.id
_entity.type
_entity.pdbx_description
1 polymer ?
#
loop_
_entity_poly.entity_id
_entity_poly.type
_entity_poly.pdbx_seq_one_letter_code
_entity_poly.pdbx_strand_id
1 'polypeptide(L)'
;MAIFRRGNKASENSDGEPKKEKGSWKRPANTAFKQQRLKAWQPILTPKTVLPTLFIIGILFAPIGGLLVWGSSLVTEITIDYTDCDTLNPQSSRGDAQNNLVNVAHSTYRLRSSESKAQFSTPQYAFISNSSNSDITARSQCLVQFDIPYDLDPTVLFYYKLTNFYQNHRRYVQSYDSDQLKGQYRSLHDLQNGNCKPVATANDKAIYPCGLIANSLFNDTFSNLTLLNPSDGAAPEYDFTAQGIAWSGERKKYSSTPGYNISEITPPPNWALRFPDGYTTDNPPPDLHVDEHFQNWMRTAGLPTFAKLYGRNDNDKLTRGTYQVLVNMNFPVRNYSGTKSIVISTVSWIGGKNPFLGWAYVAAAALFVALAIAGTIRHLLKPRRLGDMRSQSAERSYAVQYSNQPHEALVDGNKWGDRCNDIDGGERTAMVGENDEIAEGDIDGDCVRGERLALLFHWRRRGRGEEMRKRGWGQLTEGWAVGGDGAMVQLQERDDEEGPTPTSATMSNVFFDITIDSQPAGRIIFKLYDDVVPKTARNFRELATGQNGFGYKGSSFHRIIPGFMLQGGDFTKGNGTGGKSIYGEKFADENFQLKHTKPGILSMANAGKNTNGSQFFITTVVTSWLDGAHVVFGEVVDGFGLVQNIEALGTQSGKPKSVVTIADSGVL
;
A
#
# COMPACT_ATOMS: atom_id res chain seq x y z
N MET A 1 -60.70 12.37 5.50
CA MET A 1 -61.90 11.70 6.03
C MET A 1 -61.91 11.86 7.55
N ALA A 2 -62.87 12.64 8.05
CA ALA A 2 -63.76 12.33 9.19
C ALA A 2 -63.58 10.94 9.85
N ILE A 3 -63.81 10.67 11.14
CA ILE A 3 -64.51 11.31 12.27
C ILE A 3 -64.25 10.33 13.44
N PHE A 4 -63.98 10.81 14.65
CA PHE A 4 -64.74 10.40 15.84
C PHE A 4 -64.62 11.47 16.93
N ARG A 5 -65.78 11.90 17.38
CA ARG A 5 -66.10 13.08 18.18
C ARG A 5 -66.87 12.58 19.41
N ARG A 6 -66.49 13.00 20.62
CA ARG A 6 -67.31 13.16 21.84
C ARG A 6 -66.35 13.19 23.04
N GLY A 7 -66.48 14.07 24.03
CA GLY A 7 -67.45 15.12 24.31
C GLY A 7 -67.00 15.81 25.60
N ASN A 8 -67.22 17.11 25.67
CA ASN A 8 -66.91 17.95 26.83
C ASN A 8 -68.08 17.85 27.83
N LYS A 9 -67.81 17.68 29.13
CA LYS A 9 -68.73 18.06 30.22
C LYS A 9 -67.91 18.43 31.45
N ALA A 10 -68.12 19.65 31.92
CA ALA A 10 -67.60 20.18 33.18
C ALA A 10 -68.54 19.79 34.34
N SER A 11 -67.99 19.53 35.54
CA SER A 11 -68.58 19.88 36.84
C SER A 11 -67.65 19.48 38.00
N GLU A 12 -67.22 20.49 38.75
CA GLU A 12 -67.09 20.61 40.23
C GLU A 12 -66.55 19.52 41.17
N ASN A 13 -65.88 20.05 42.21
CA ASN A 13 -65.62 19.51 43.56
C ASN A 13 -64.50 18.48 43.70
N SER A 14 -63.35 18.91 44.24
CA SER A 14 -63.01 18.93 45.67
C SER A 14 -62.94 17.54 46.26
N ASP A 15 -61.74 16.98 46.35
CA ASP A 15 -61.20 16.37 47.57
C ASP A 15 -59.82 15.76 47.28
N GLY A 16 -58.95 15.83 48.29
CA GLY A 16 -57.51 15.63 48.17
C GLY A 16 -57.09 14.19 47.91
N GLU A 17 -56.19 14.03 46.94
CA GLU A 17 -55.14 13.00 46.97
C GLU A 17 -53.85 13.58 46.38
N PRO A 18 -52.68 13.35 47.01
CA PRO A 18 -51.42 13.79 46.44
C PRO A 18 -51.10 12.96 45.20
N LYS A 19 -50.95 13.64 44.05
CA LYS A 19 -50.33 13.04 42.86
C LYS A 19 -48.96 12.48 43.26
N LYS A 20 -48.82 11.14 43.25
CA LYS A 20 -47.50 10.49 43.31
C LYS A 20 -46.71 10.97 42.08
N GLU A 21 -45.77 11.90 42.29
CA GLU A 21 -44.72 12.17 41.33
C GLU A 21 -44.03 10.84 41.02
N LYS A 22 -44.18 10.33 39.80
CA LYS A 22 -43.32 9.26 39.29
C LYS A 22 -41.91 9.84 39.19
N GLY A 23 -41.14 9.65 40.26
CA GLY A 23 -39.72 10.00 40.27
C GLY A 23 -39.04 9.47 39.03
N SER A 24 -38.47 10.36 38.23
CA SER A 24 -37.67 10.03 37.06
C SER A 24 -36.49 9.16 37.50
N TRP A 25 -36.66 7.84 37.37
CA TRP A 25 -35.65 6.85 37.74
C TRP A 25 -34.49 6.91 36.74
N LYS A 26 -33.44 7.66 37.07
CA LYS A 26 -32.23 7.85 36.25
C LYS A 26 -31.19 6.72 36.40
N ARG A 27 -31.58 5.48 36.72
CA ARG A 27 -30.60 4.37 36.69
C ARG A 27 -30.48 3.84 35.25
N PRO A 28 -29.25 3.70 34.73
CA PRO A 28 -29.05 3.04 33.45
C PRO A 28 -29.58 1.60 33.54
N ALA A 29 -30.18 1.11 32.45
CA ALA A 29 -30.72 -0.25 32.42
C ALA A 29 -29.63 -1.27 32.74
N ASN A 30 -29.97 -2.24 33.59
CA ASN A 30 -29.06 -3.29 34.05
C ASN A 30 -28.97 -4.42 33.02
N THR A 31 -28.42 -4.11 31.85
CA THR A 31 -28.16 -5.08 30.79
C THR A 31 -26.67 -5.38 30.71
N ALA A 32 -26.30 -6.61 30.32
CA ALA A 32 -24.91 -7.03 30.17
C ALA A 32 -24.08 -6.09 29.26
N PHE A 33 -24.71 -5.51 28.24
CA PHE A 33 -24.10 -4.52 27.35
C PHE A 33 -23.82 -3.19 28.06
N LYS A 34 -24.83 -2.60 28.73
CA LYS A 34 -24.69 -1.29 29.41
C LYS A 34 -23.80 -1.35 30.64
N GLN A 35 -23.66 -2.52 31.25
CA GLN A 35 -22.82 -2.75 32.43
C GLN A 35 -21.43 -3.30 32.06
N GLN A 36 -21.10 -3.44 30.77
CA GLN A 36 -19.83 -3.99 30.29
C GLN A 36 -19.53 -5.41 30.83
N ARG A 37 -20.58 -6.21 31.04
CA ARG A 37 -20.52 -7.61 31.47
C ARG A 37 -20.88 -8.56 30.32
N LEU A 38 -20.53 -8.16 29.09
CA LEU A 38 -20.67 -9.05 27.94
C LEU A 38 -19.83 -10.30 28.16
N LYS A 39 -20.31 -11.44 27.66
CA LYS A 39 -19.52 -12.66 27.62
C LYS A 39 -18.28 -12.37 26.78
N ALA A 40 -17.13 -12.26 27.43
CA ALA A 40 -15.85 -11.97 26.82
C ALA A 40 -14.93 -13.17 26.99
N TRP A 41 -14.15 -13.46 25.96
CA TRP A 41 -13.04 -14.40 26.05
C TRP A 41 -11.75 -13.60 26.15
N GLN A 42 -10.97 -13.85 27.20
CA GLN A 42 -9.67 -13.22 27.43
C GLN A 42 -8.57 -14.25 27.14
N PRO A 43 -7.93 -14.21 25.96
CA PRO A 43 -6.88 -15.16 25.63
C PRO A 43 -5.61 -14.85 26.44
N ILE A 44 -5.41 -15.60 27.52
CA ILE A 44 -4.14 -15.56 28.27
C ILE A 44 -3.13 -16.43 27.51
N LEU A 45 -2.10 -15.78 26.97
CA LEU A 45 -1.01 -16.43 26.25
C LEU A 45 -0.12 -17.16 27.24
N THR A 46 -0.35 -18.46 27.42
CA THR A 46 0.49 -19.32 28.27
C THR A 46 1.38 -20.19 27.38
N PRO A 47 2.57 -20.64 27.86
CA PRO A 47 3.40 -21.57 27.09
C PRO A 47 2.65 -22.86 26.69
N LYS A 48 1.69 -23.29 27.52
CA LYS A 48 0.84 -24.47 27.25
C LYS A 48 -0.12 -24.28 26.09
N THR A 49 -0.54 -23.05 25.78
CA THR A 49 -1.42 -22.75 24.64
C THR A 49 -0.61 -22.31 23.42
N VAL A 50 0.38 -21.42 23.61
CA VAL A 50 1.12 -20.81 22.50
C VAL A 50 2.07 -21.80 21.81
N LEU A 51 2.84 -22.61 22.55
CA LEU A 51 3.84 -23.50 21.94
C LEU A 51 3.19 -24.58 21.07
N PRO A 52 2.12 -25.30 21.51
CA PRO A 52 1.43 -26.25 20.64
C PRO A 52 0.80 -25.58 19.42
N THR A 53 0.21 -24.38 19.57
CA THR A 53 -0.36 -23.64 18.43
C THR A 53 0.71 -23.31 17.38
N LEU A 54 1.91 -22.87 17.78
CA LEU A 54 3.01 -22.61 16.86
C LEU A 54 3.47 -23.87 16.12
N PHE A 55 3.55 -25.01 16.81
CA PHE A 55 3.87 -26.30 16.18
C PHE A 55 2.79 -26.73 15.17
N ILE A 56 1.51 -26.61 15.53
CA ILE A 56 0.39 -26.95 14.64
C ILE A 56 0.42 -26.09 13.37
N ILE A 57 0.62 -24.77 13.52
CA ILE A 57 0.72 -23.86 12.37
C ILE A 57 1.92 -24.24 11.49
N GLY A 58 3.08 -24.51 12.08
CA GLY A 58 4.28 -24.94 11.35
C GLY A 58 4.08 -26.24 10.56
N ILE A 59 3.49 -27.25 11.20
CA ILE A 59 3.19 -28.56 10.57
C ILE A 59 2.16 -28.42 9.44
N LEU A 60 1.20 -27.49 9.56
CA LEU A 60 0.20 -27.26 8.52
C LEU A 60 0.76 -26.43 7.34
N PHE A 61 1.61 -25.44 7.62
CA PHE A 61 2.14 -24.54 6.58
C PHE A 61 3.22 -25.21 5.72
N ALA A 62 4.01 -26.14 6.27
CA ALA A 62 5.05 -26.85 5.53
C ALA A 62 4.52 -27.66 4.33
N PRO A 63 3.52 -28.55 4.45
CA PRO A 63 2.98 -29.31 3.32
C PRO A 63 2.25 -28.40 2.32
N ILE A 64 1.55 -27.36 2.79
CA ILE A 64 0.94 -26.37 1.88
C ILE A 64 2.03 -25.65 1.08
N GLY A 65 3.09 -25.17 1.73
CA GLY A 65 4.22 -24.53 1.06
C GLY A 65 4.88 -25.44 0.03
N GLY A 66 5.14 -26.71 0.40
CA GLY A 66 5.68 -27.71 -0.51
C GLY A 66 4.79 -27.97 -1.72
N LEU A 67 3.47 -28.09 -1.51
CA LEU A 67 2.47 -28.29 -2.56
C LEU A 67 2.39 -27.08 -3.52
N LEU A 68 2.50 -25.85 -3.00
CA LEU A 68 2.52 -24.63 -3.81
C LEU A 68 3.81 -24.53 -4.64
N VAL A 69 4.98 -24.86 -4.06
CA VAL A 69 6.26 -24.91 -4.81
C VAL A 69 6.18 -25.96 -5.90
N TRP A 70 5.64 -27.14 -5.59
CA TRP A 70 5.46 -28.21 -6.57
C TRP A 70 4.53 -27.79 -7.70
N GLY A 71 3.37 -27.18 -7.41
CA GLY A 71 2.43 -26.66 -8.42
C GLY A 71 3.08 -25.64 -9.35
N SER A 72 3.85 -24.70 -8.80
CA SER A 72 4.63 -23.75 -9.61
C SER A 72 5.72 -24.44 -10.45
N SER A 73 6.25 -25.58 -10.02
CA SER A 73 7.31 -26.30 -10.74
C SER A 73 6.81 -27.05 -11.98
N LEU A 74 5.50 -27.26 -12.11
CA LEU A 74 4.85 -27.89 -13.28
C LEU A 74 4.73 -26.93 -14.47
N VAL A 75 4.83 -25.62 -14.22
CA VAL A 75 4.64 -24.59 -15.24
C VAL A 75 5.91 -24.36 -16.05
N THR A 76 5.74 -24.23 -17.36
CA THR A 76 6.77 -23.83 -18.32
C THR A 76 6.52 -22.39 -18.73
N GLU A 77 7.55 -21.54 -18.71
CA GLU A 77 7.48 -20.14 -19.17
C GLU A 77 8.69 -19.87 -20.07
N ILE A 78 8.44 -19.46 -21.31
CA ILE A 78 9.46 -19.10 -22.31
C ILE A 78 9.26 -17.63 -22.64
N THR A 79 10.28 -16.80 -22.42
CA THR A 79 10.25 -15.36 -22.70
C THR A 79 11.31 -15.02 -23.74
N ILE A 80 10.93 -14.34 -24.82
CA ILE A 80 11.84 -13.95 -25.90
C ILE A 80 11.68 -12.45 -26.15
N ASP A 81 12.77 -11.70 -25.97
CA ASP A 81 12.79 -10.25 -26.20
C ASP A 81 13.00 -9.95 -27.69
N TYR A 82 12.13 -9.13 -28.27
CA TYR A 82 12.22 -8.69 -29.67
C TYR A 82 12.31 -7.16 -29.78
N THR A 83 12.65 -6.47 -28.69
CA THR A 83 12.71 -5.00 -28.61
C THR A 83 13.64 -4.39 -29.66
N ASP A 84 14.80 -4.99 -29.85
CA ASP A 84 15.85 -4.45 -30.72
C ASP A 84 15.82 -5.03 -32.14
N CYS A 85 14.74 -5.72 -32.52
CA CYS A 85 14.65 -6.34 -33.83
C CYS A 85 14.74 -5.31 -34.96
N ASP A 86 14.10 -4.15 -34.80
CA ASP A 86 14.16 -3.02 -35.71
C ASP A 86 15.53 -2.31 -35.79
N THR A 87 16.52 -2.69 -34.97
CA THR A 87 17.93 -2.24 -35.15
C THR A 87 18.70 -3.02 -36.22
N LEU A 88 18.22 -4.21 -36.60
CA LEU A 88 18.92 -5.06 -37.55
C LEU A 88 18.82 -4.51 -38.98
N ASN A 89 19.72 -5.00 -39.84
CA ASN A 89 19.66 -4.70 -41.27
C ASN A 89 18.34 -5.23 -41.87
N PRO A 90 17.50 -4.35 -42.45
CA PRO A 90 16.20 -4.74 -42.96
C PRO A 90 16.31 -5.70 -44.14
N GLN A 91 15.45 -6.73 -44.13
CA GLN A 91 15.31 -7.71 -45.20
C GLN A 91 14.07 -7.40 -46.05
N SER A 92 14.14 -7.70 -47.35
CA SER A 92 13.09 -7.44 -48.34
C SER A 92 11.94 -8.44 -48.28
N SER A 93 12.20 -9.68 -47.86
CA SER A 93 11.21 -10.74 -47.84
C SER A 93 11.37 -11.69 -46.65
N ARG A 94 10.33 -12.50 -46.39
CA ARG A 94 10.36 -13.54 -45.36
C ARG A 94 11.42 -14.61 -45.64
N GLY A 95 11.65 -14.94 -46.92
CA GLY A 95 12.67 -15.91 -47.33
C GLY A 95 14.09 -15.41 -47.06
N ASP A 96 14.35 -14.13 -47.36
CA ASP A 96 15.65 -13.51 -47.07
C ASP A 96 15.91 -13.44 -45.56
N ALA A 97 14.87 -13.11 -44.78
CA ALA A 97 14.93 -13.05 -43.33
C ALA A 97 15.24 -14.40 -42.66
N GLN A 98 14.76 -15.51 -43.22
CA GLN A 98 15.11 -16.85 -42.72
C GLN A 98 16.58 -17.19 -42.90
N ASN A 99 17.24 -16.63 -43.92
CA ASN A 99 18.67 -16.85 -44.16
C ASN A 99 19.58 -15.91 -43.34
N ASN A 100 19.03 -14.80 -42.82
CA ASN A 100 19.77 -13.76 -42.11
C ASN A 100 19.33 -13.62 -40.63
N LEU A 101 19.11 -14.75 -39.97
CA LEU A 101 18.72 -14.82 -38.56
C LEU A 101 19.89 -14.46 -37.64
N VAL A 102 19.61 -13.65 -36.62
CA VAL A 102 20.55 -13.21 -35.59
C VAL A 102 20.08 -13.69 -34.22
N ASN A 103 20.99 -14.13 -33.35
CA ASN A 103 20.64 -14.59 -32.01
C ASN A 103 20.00 -13.47 -31.18
N VAL A 104 18.94 -13.83 -30.46
CA VAL A 104 18.26 -12.93 -29.53
C VAL A 104 19.15 -12.65 -28.32
N ALA A 105 19.40 -11.36 -28.03
CA ALA A 105 20.26 -10.94 -26.93
C ALA A 105 19.75 -11.39 -25.55
N HIS A 106 18.43 -11.29 -25.32
CA HIS A 106 17.78 -11.62 -24.06
C HIS A 106 16.61 -12.59 -24.26
N SER A 107 16.81 -13.84 -23.87
CA SER A 107 15.74 -14.83 -23.79
C SER A 107 15.83 -15.58 -22.46
N THR A 108 14.71 -16.13 -21.98
CA THR A 108 14.64 -16.85 -20.71
C THR A 108 13.73 -18.04 -20.84
N TYR A 109 14.28 -19.23 -20.61
CA TYR A 109 13.57 -20.50 -20.59
C TYR A 109 13.45 -21.00 -19.16
N ARG A 110 12.25 -20.97 -18.61
CA ARG A 110 11.93 -21.51 -17.29
C ARG A 110 11.08 -22.76 -17.45
N LEU A 111 11.75 -23.87 -17.71
CA LEU A 111 11.13 -25.17 -17.97
C LEU A 111 10.53 -25.82 -16.72
N ARG A 112 9.55 -26.71 -16.90
CA ARG A 112 9.00 -27.51 -15.80
C ARG A 112 10.10 -28.39 -15.18
N SER A 113 9.98 -28.70 -13.89
CA SER A 113 11.08 -29.36 -13.16
C SER A 113 11.51 -30.70 -13.75
N SER A 114 10.57 -31.50 -14.26
CA SER A 114 10.85 -32.80 -14.89
C SER A 114 11.69 -32.69 -16.17
N GLU A 115 11.63 -31.54 -16.85
CA GLU A 115 12.29 -31.29 -18.14
C GLU A 115 13.37 -30.20 -18.03
N SER A 116 13.85 -29.94 -16.82
CA SER A 116 14.86 -28.91 -16.54
C SER A 116 16.18 -29.09 -17.30
N LYS A 117 16.43 -30.29 -17.85
CA LYS A 117 17.63 -30.65 -18.62
C LYS A 117 17.41 -30.68 -20.13
N ALA A 118 16.21 -30.37 -20.62
CA ALA A 118 15.90 -30.42 -22.04
C ALA A 118 16.79 -29.43 -22.80
N GLN A 119 17.32 -29.86 -23.94
CA GLN A 119 18.20 -29.06 -24.79
C GLN A 119 17.37 -28.20 -25.74
N PHE A 120 17.80 -26.97 -25.97
CA PHE A 120 17.19 -26.03 -26.91
C PHE A 120 18.26 -25.15 -27.53
N SER A 121 18.05 -24.71 -28.76
CA SER A 121 18.91 -23.70 -29.38
C SER A 121 18.55 -22.29 -28.89
N THR A 122 19.49 -21.36 -29.05
CA THR A 122 19.23 -19.95 -28.72
C THR A 122 18.22 -19.40 -29.73
N PRO A 123 17.13 -18.74 -29.29
CA PRO A 123 16.20 -18.09 -30.20
C PRO A 123 16.90 -17.11 -31.12
N GLN A 124 16.35 -16.94 -32.33
CA GLN A 124 16.88 -16.05 -33.33
C GLN A 124 15.78 -15.15 -33.88
N TYR A 125 16.13 -13.95 -34.36
CA TYR A 125 15.22 -13.10 -35.10
C TYR A 125 15.87 -12.41 -36.28
N ALA A 126 15.03 -11.95 -37.22
CA ALA A 126 15.42 -11.12 -38.35
C ALA A 126 14.38 -10.01 -38.59
N PHE A 127 14.84 -8.85 -39.05
CA PHE A 127 13.99 -7.71 -39.32
C PHE A 127 13.57 -7.66 -40.79
N ILE A 128 12.27 -7.54 -41.04
CA ILE A 128 11.69 -7.40 -42.36
C ILE A 128 11.10 -6.00 -42.45
N SER A 129 11.52 -5.24 -43.45
CA SER A 129 10.98 -3.91 -43.71
C SER A 129 10.49 -3.83 -45.15
N ASN A 130 9.17 -3.73 -45.31
CA ASN A 130 8.54 -3.56 -46.62
C ASN A 130 7.80 -2.22 -46.66
N SER A 131 8.51 -1.16 -47.06
CA SER A 131 7.95 0.20 -47.16
C SER A 131 6.87 0.33 -48.22
N SER A 132 6.86 -0.56 -49.22
CA SER A 132 5.84 -0.61 -50.28
C SER A 132 4.56 -1.35 -49.90
N ASN A 133 4.49 -1.92 -48.68
CA ASN A 133 3.27 -2.58 -48.23
C ASN A 133 2.12 -1.58 -48.12
N SER A 134 0.97 -1.93 -48.72
CA SER A 134 -0.26 -1.15 -48.66
C SER A 134 -0.80 -1.09 -47.23
N ASP A 135 -0.59 -2.14 -46.45
CA ASP A 135 -0.85 -2.14 -45.02
C ASP A 135 0.31 -1.49 -44.26
N ILE A 136 0.05 -0.29 -43.73
CA ILE A 136 1.02 0.50 -42.96
C ILE A 136 1.46 -0.26 -41.70
N THR A 137 0.57 -1.03 -41.09
CA THR A 137 0.83 -1.77 -39.84
C THR A 137 1.72 -3.00 -40.04
N ALA A 138 1.90 -3.44 -41.29
CA ALA A 138 2.74 -4.57 -41.67
C ALA A 138 4.04 -4.16 -42.38
N ARG A 139 4.42 -2.86 -42.30
CA ARG A 139 5.67 -2.37 -42.92
C ARG A 139 6.91 -2.79 -42.17
N SER A 140 6.84 -2.88 -40.85
CA SER A 140 7.96 -3.25 -39.97
C SER A 140 7.60 -4.53 -39.23
N GLN A 141 8.25 -5.62 -39.58
CA GLN A 141 7.95 -6.95 -39.04
C GLN A 141 9.23 -7.57 -38.47
N CYS A 142 9.09 -8.30 -37.38
CA CYS A 142 10.14 -9.11 -36.79
C CYS A 142 9.78 -10.58 -36.95
N LEU A 143 10.67 -11.32 -37.59
CA LEU A 143 10.57 -12.76 -37.70
C LEU A 143 11.31 -13.38 -36.53
N VAL A 144 10.59 -14.07 -35.63
CA VAL A 144 11.20 -14.69 -34.44
C VAL A 144 11.10 -16.20 -34.57
N GLN A 145 12.24 -16.89 -34.41
CA GLN A 145 12.37 -18.33 -34.46
C GLN A 145 12.89 -18.85 -33.11
N PHE A 146 12.23 -19.87 -32.56
CA PHE A 146 12.58 -20.42 -31.26
C PHE A 146 12.18 -21.88 -31.12
N ASP A 147 12.84 -22.59 -30.20
CA ASP A 147 12.58 -23.99 -29.96
C ASP A 147 11.61 -24.20 -28.79
N ILE A 148 10.72 -25.18 -28.96
CA ILE A 148 9.94 -25.82 -27.91
C ILE A 148 10.62 -27.16 -27.59
N PRO A 149 11.30 -27.29 -26.43
CA PRO A 149 12.21 -28.42 -26.17
C PRO A 149 11.52 -29.75 -25.89
N TYR A 150 10.27 -29.72 -25.43
CA TYR A 150 9.41 -30.88 -25.19
C TYR A 150 7.96 -30.46 -25.38
N ASP A 151 7.09 -31.44 -25.56
CA ASP A 151 5.69 -31.11 -25.83
C ASP A 151 5.00 -30.47 -24.62
N LEU A 152 4.29 -29.37 -24.85
CA LEU A 152 3.48 -28.68 -23.84
C LEU A 152 2.04 -29.17 -23.90
N ASP A 153 1.55 -29.71 -22.79
CA ASP A 153 0.17 -30.12 -22.63
C ASP A 153 -0.80 -28.91 -22.73
N PRO A 154 -2.04 -29.08 -23.23
CA PRO A 154 -3.06 -28.03 -23.16
C PRO A 154 -3.31 -27.67 -21.68
N THR A 155 -3.52 -26.43 -21.28
CA THR A 155 -3.69 -25.15 -21.97
C THR A 155 -2.36 -24.41 -22.20
N VAL A 156 -2.13 -23.92 -23.43
CA VAL A 156 -0.99 -23.06 -23.78
C VAL A 156 -1.48 -21.61 -23.93
N LEU A 157 -0.79 -20.69 -23.25
CA LEU A 157 -1.12 -19.27 -23.24
C LEU A 157 -0.01 -18.45 -23.87
N PHE A 158 -0.41 -17.51 -24.72
CA PHE A 158 0.47 -16.58 -25.41
C PHE A 158 0.26 -15.17 -24.88
N TYR A 159 1.28 -14.62 -24.25
CA TYR A 159 1.28 -13.28 -23.67
C TYR A 159 2.29 -12.38 -24.39
N TYR A 160 2.03 -11.08 -24.38
CA TYR A 160 3.08 -10.09 -24.53
C TYR A 160 3.45 -9.53 -23.15
N LYS A 161 4.72 -9.24 -22.95
CA LYS A 161 5.27 -8.67 -21.72
C LYS A 161 5.88 -7.32 -22.03
N LEU A 162 5.51 -6.32 -21.24
CA LEU A 162 6.09 -4.98 -21.28
C LEU A 162 6.84 -4.73 -19.98
N THR A 163 7.99 -4.07 -20.08
CA THR A 163 8.75 -3.58 -18.93
C THR A 163 8.80 -2.06 -18.94
N ASN A 164 8.97 -1.48 -17.75
CA ASN A 164 9.09 -0.04 -17.56
C ASN A 164 7.88 0.79 -18.07
N PHE A 165 6.69 0.18 -18.15
CA PHE A 165 5.48 0.85 -18.61
C PHE A 165 4.49 1.02 -17.44
N TYR A 166 4.31 2.26 -16.98
CA TYR A 166 3.61 2.55 -15.72
C TYR A 166 2.09 2.68 -15.88
N GLN A 167 1.39 1.55 -16.10
CA GLN A 167 -0.09 1.54 -16.07
C GLN A 167 -0.68 1.92 -14.72
N ASN A 168 0.08 1.73 -13.64
CA ASN A 168 -0.33 2.04 -12.26
C ASN A 168 -0.19 3.53 -11.89
N HIS A 169 0.27 4.39 -12.82
CA HIS A 169 0.38 5.81 -12.55
C HIS A 169 -1.02 6.40 -12.27
N ARG A 170 -1.16 7.18 -11.19
CA ARG A 170 -2.45 7.71 -10.71
C ARG A 170 -3.27 8.37 -11.82
N ARG A 171 -2.65 9.25 -12.61
CA ARG A 171 -3.32 9.94 -13.73
C ARG A 171 -3.70 8.98 -14.86
N TYR A 172 -2.89 7.94 -15.10
CA TYR A 172 -3.15 6.98 -16.17
C TYR A 172 -4.37 6.11 -15.83
N VAL A 173 -4.41 5.52 -14.63
CA VAL A 173 -5.51 4.66 -14.16
C VAL A 173 -6.86 5.37 -14.17
N GLN A 174 -6.86 6.68 -13.88
CA GLN A 174 -8.09 7.47 -13.85
C GLN A 174 -8.53 7.93 -15.26
N SER A 175 -7.65 7.89 -16.26
CA SER A 175 -7.88 8.53 -17.56
C SER A 175 -8.69 7.66 -18.51
N TYR A 176 -9.99 7.58 -18.23
CA TYR A 176 -11.04 7.03 -19.11
C TYR A 176 -12.42 7.51 -18.63
N ASP A 177 -13.44 7.40 -19.46
CA ASP A 177 -14.84 7.71 -19.11
C ASP A 177 -15.68 6.43 -19.18
N SER A 178 -16.28 6.05 -18.05
CA SER A 178 -17.02 4.78 -17.95
C SER A 178 -18.34 4.82 -18.72
N ASP A 179 -18.96 5.99 -18.84
CA ASP A 179 -20.26 6.13 -19.48
C ASP A 179 -20.09 6.13 -21.00
N GLN A 180 -19.02 6.76 -21.49
CA GLN A 180 -18.61 6.68 -22.90
C GLN A 180 -18.36 5.23 -23.34
N LEU A 181 -17.62 4.44 -22.54
CA LEU A 181 -17.34 3.04 -22.86
C LEU A 181 -18.60 2.16 -22.85
N LYS A 182 -19.60 2.50 -22.02
CA LYS A 182 -20.93 1.85 -22.02
C LYS A 182 -21.83 2.30 -23.18
N GLY A 183 -21.32 3.09 -24.13
CA GLY A 183 -22.09 3.58 -25.28
C GLY A 183 -23.03 4.73 -24.94
N GLN A 184 -22.84 5.43 -23.82
CA GLN A 184 -23.61 6.63 -23.52
C GLN A 184 -22.97 7.86 -24.17
N TYR A 185 -23.81 8.74 -24.70
CA TYR A 185 -23.38 10.02 -25.23
C TYR A 185 -22.82 10.92 -24.11
N ARG A 186 -21.67 11.58 -24.34
CA ARG A 186 -21.07 12.57 -23.44
C ARG A 186 -20.75 13.82 -24.24
N SER A 187 -21.09 14.99 -23.69
CA SER A 187 -20.79 16.25 -24.37
C SER A 187 -19.28 16.55 -24.34
N LEU A 188 -18.81 17.40 -25.27
CA LEU A 188 -17.41 17.86 -25.30
C LEU A 188 -17.00 18.50 -23.96
N HIS A 189 -17.89 19.27 -23.35
CA HIS A 189 -17.67 19.91 -22.06
C HIS A 189 -17.51 18.88 -20.92
N ASP A 190 -18.33 17.84 -20.90
CA ASP A 190 -18.25 16.77 -19.90
C ASP A 190 -16.95 15.97 -20.02
N LEU A 191 -16.53 15.66 -21.25
CA LEU A 191 -15.27 14.96 -21.50
C LEU A 191 -14.05 15.81 -21.13
N GLN A 192 -14.11 17.10 -21.45
CA GLN A 192 -13.06 18.06 -21.11
C GLN A 192 -12.99 18.36 -19.62
N ASN A 193 -14.07 18.25 -18.85
CA ASN A 193 -14.04 18.46 -17.40
C ASN A 193 -13.90 17.16 -16.59
N GLY A 194 -14.16 16.02 -17.23
CA GLY A 194 -14.07 14.70 -16.64
C GLY A 194 -12.63 14.15 -16.57
N ASN A 195 -12.55 12.83 -16.45
CA ASN A 195 -11.30 12.14 -16.18
C ASN A 195 -10.49 11.84 -17.46
N CYS A 196 -11.05 12.00 -18.66
CA CYS A 196 -10.38 11.69 -19.92
C CYS A 196 -9.21 12.61 -20.30
N LYS A 197 -8.89 13.61 -19.48
CA LYS A 197 -7.72 14.48 -19.69
C LYS A 197 -6.42 13.65 -19.73
N PRO A 198 -5.45 14.01 -20.60
CA PRO A 198 -5.49 15.08 -21.59
C PRO A 198 -6.15 14.69 -22.92
N VAL A 199 -6.52 13.42 -23.13
CA VAL A 199 -7.00 12.88 -24.40
C VAL A 199 -8.53 12.79 -24.40
N ALA A 200 -9.19 13.95 -24.29
CA ALA A 200 -10.65 14.05 -24.22
C ALA A 200 -11.29 14.45 -25.56
N THR A 201 -10.73 15.46 -26.23
CA THR A 201 -11.28 16.06 -27.46
C THR A 201 -10.15 16.43 -28.42
N ALA A 202 -10.40 16.36 -29.73
CA ALA A 202 -9.49 16.84 -30.77
C ALA A 202 -10.29 17.43 -31.94
N ASN A 203 -9.86 18.58 -32.47
CA ASN A 203 -10.50 19.29 -33.60
C ASN A 203 -12.03 19.47 -33.43
N ASP A 204 -12.46 19.93 -32.25
CA ASP A 204 -13.87 20.10 -31.86
C ASP A 204 -14.73 18.81 -31.91
N LYS A 205 -14.07 17.63 -31.95
CA LYS A 205 -14.71 16.31 -31.87
C LYS A 205 -14.35 15.59 -30.58
N ALA A 206 -15.24 14.72 -30.13
CA ALA A 206 -14.99 13.84 -28.99
C ALA A 206 -14.01 12.74 -29.39
N ILE A 207 -12.98 12.48 -28.58
CA ILE A 207 -12.12 11.32 -28.83
C ILE A 207 -12.86 10.08 -28.36
N TYR A 208 -12.99 9.06 -29.21
CA TYR A 208 -13.61 7.79 -28.84
C TYR A 208 -12.69 6.63 -29.18
N PRO A 209 -12.42 5.71 -28.24
CA PRO A 209 -12.55 5.85 -26.78
C PRO A 209 -11.57 6.87 -26.19
N CYS A 210 -12.02 7.72 -25.25
CA CYS A 210 -11.19 8.76 -24.64
C CYS A 210 -10.27 8.26 -23.53
N GLY A 211 -9.24 9.04 -23.24
CA GLY A 211 -8.33 8.83 -22.12
C GLY A 211 -6.99 8.18 -22.49
N LEU A 212 -6.03 8.28 -21.57
CA LEU A 212 -4.66 7.80 -21.76
C LEU A 212 -4.59 6.28 -21.94
N ILE A 213 -5.44 5.53 -21.23
CA ILE A 213 -5.40 4.07 -21.26
C ILE A 213 -5.68 3.57 -22.67
N ALA A 214 -6.79 4.01 -23.25
CA ALA A 214 -7.18 3.62 -24.60
C ALA A 214 -6.22 4.17 -25.66
N ASN A 215 -5.75 5.42 -25.49
CA ASN A 215 -4.79 6.02 -26.42
C ASN A 215 -3.49 5.21 -26.53
N SER A 216 -2.94 4.72 -25.43
CA SER A 216 -1.70 3.93 -25.46
C SER A 216 -1.94 2.42 -25.61
N LEU A 217 -3.01 1.99 -26.28
CA LEU A 217 -3.28 0.58 -26.57
C LEU A 217 -2.07 -0.09 -27.23
N PHE A 218 -1.67 -1.25 -26.71
CA PHE A 218 -0.65 -2.07 -27.33
C PHE A 218 -1.14 -2.61 -28.69
N ASN A 219 -0.40 -2.32 -29.76
CA ASN A 219 -0.83 -2.53 -31.14
C ASN A 219 0.16 -3.37 -31.98
N ASP A 220 1.14 -4.04 -31.37
CA ASP A 220 1.85 -5.10 -32.08
C ASP A 220 0.90 -6.28 -32.30
N THR A 221 0.94 -6.87 -33.50
CA THR A 221 0.13 -8.04 -33.84
C THR A 221 1.03 -9.24 -34.07
N PHE A 222 0.58 -10.41 -33.64
CA PHE A 222 1.32 -11.66 -33.76
C PHE A 222 0.60 -12.62 -34.70
N SER A 223 1.34 -13.27 -35.59
CA SER A 223 0.83 -14.41 -36.36
C SER A 223 0.69 -15.65 -35.46
N ASN A 224 0.01 -16.69 -35.96
CA ASN A 224 0.07 -18.01 -35.35
C ASN A 224 1.47 -18.61 -35.51
N LEU A 225 1.76 -19.69 -34.75
CA LEU A 225 3.08 -20.31 -34.76
C LEU A 225 3.17 -21.32 -35.89
N THR A 226 4.15 -21.17 -36.78
CA THR A 226 4.40 -22.14 -37.84
C THR A 226 5.53 -23.07 -37.45
N LEU A 227 5.29 -24.39 -37.46
CA LEU A 227 6.33 -25.40 -37.20
C LEU A 227 7.24 -25.56 -38.43
N LEU A 228 8.55 -25.41 -38.26
CA LEU A 228 9.52 -25.48 -39.36
C LEU A 228 10.02 -26.89 -39.66
N ASN A 229 9.96 -27.80 -38.68
CA ASN A 229 10.43 -29.18 -38.80
C ASN A 229 9.27 -30.18 -38.65
N PRO A 230 8.26 -30.19 -39.55
CA PRO A 230 7.17 -31.13 -39.47
C PRO A 230 7.61 -32.55 -39.77
N SER A 231 7.05 -33.54 -39.06
CA SER A 231 7.30 -34.95 -39.34
C SER A 231 6.61 -35.45 -40.62
N ASP A 232 5.48 -34.83 -41.02
CA ASP A 232 4.61 -35.26 -42.14
C ASP A 232 4.61 -34.30 -43.35
N GLY A 233 5.63 -33.43 -43.48
CA GLY A 233 5.85 -32.61 -44.69
C GLY A 233 4.93 -31.39 -44.87
N ALA A 234 3.75 -31.34 -44.25
CA ALA A 234 2.98 -30.11 -44.08
C ALA A 234 3.45 -29.39 -42.80
N ALA A 235 3.77 -28.10 -42.86
CA ALA A 235 4.11 -27.31 -41.67
C ALA A 235 2.81 -26.98 -40.90
N PRO A 236 2.45 -27.71 -39.82
CA PRO A 236 1.23 -27.40 -39.09
C PRO A 236 1.37 -26.02 -38.43
N GLU A 237 0.33 -25.22 -38.58
CA GLU A 237 0.16 -23.97 -37.86
C GLU A 237 -0.50 -24.27 -36.51
N TYR A 238 0.05 -23.73 -35.43
CA TYR A 238 -0.53 -23.81 -34.10
C TYR A 238 -1.34 -22.55 -33.85
N ASP A 239 -2.65 -22.68 -33.94
CA ASP A 239 -3.59 -21.58 -33.88
C ASP A 239 -3.87 -21.17 -32.44
N PHE A 240 -3.74 -19.87 -32.16
CA PHE A 240 -4.20 -19.28 -30.90
C PHE A 240 -5.57 -18.64 -31.12
N THR A 241 -6.51 -18.88 -30.20
CA THR A 241 -7.76 -18.13 -30.17
C THR A 241 -7.58 -16.80 -29.43
N ALA A 242 -8.12 -15.74 -30.03
CA ALA A 242 -8.24 -14.41 -29.42
C ALA A 242 -9.50 -14.26 -28.54
N GLN A 243 -10.31 -15.32 -28.42
CA GLN A 243 -11.53 -15.34 -27.61
C GLN A 243 -11.28 -16.02 -26.25
N GLY A 244 -11.97 -15.57 -25.21
CA GLY A 244 -11.79 -16.10 -23.86
C GLY A 244 -10.44 -15.73 -23.22
N ILE A 245 -9.81 -14.67 -23.70
CA ILE A 245 -8.60 -14.06 -23.14
C ILE A 245 -8.93 -12.99 -22.09
N ALA A 246 -10.11 -12.39 -22.15
CA ALA A 246 -10.64 -11.47 -21.16
C ALA A 246 -11.57 -12.18 -20.17
N TRP A 247 -11.77 -11.56 -19.01
CA TRP A 247 -12.68 -12.11 -17.99
C TRP A 247 -14.12 -12.02 -18.48
N SER A 248 -14.92 -13.06 -18.25
CA SER A 248 -16.31 -13.17 -18.74
C SER A 248 -17.22 -12.01 -18.32
N GLY A 249 -16.92 -11.32 -17.21
CA GLY A 249 -17.65 -10.14 -16.75
C GLY A 249 -17.19 -8.80 -17.34
N GLU A 250 -16.04 -8.72 -18.00
CA GLU A 250 -15.48 -7.45 -18.49
C GLU A 250 -16.26 -6.89 -19.67
N ARG A 251 -16.75 -7.76 -20.57
CA ARG A 251 -17.57 -7.36 -21.73
C ARG A 251 -18.74 -6.45 -21.34
N LYS A 252 -19.36 -6.65 -20.16
CA LYS A 252 -20.48 -5.86 -19.65
C LYS A 252 -20.17 -4.37 -19.42
N LYS A 253 -18.89 -3.99 -19.36
CA LYS A 253 -18.46 -2.60 -19.19
C LYS A 253 -18.41 -1.83 -20.51
N TYR A 254 -18.51 -2.53 -21.64
CA TYR A 254 -18.32 -1.99 -22.97
C TYR A 254 -19.58 -2.20 -23.81
N SER A 255 -19.89 -1.23 -24.66
CA SER A 255 -20.98 -1.33 -25.65
C SER A 255 -20.43 -1.72 -27.02
N SER A 256 -21.24 -2.42 -27.81
CA SER A 256 -20.93 -2.71 -29.22
C SER A 256 -21.01 -1.48 -30.12
N THR A 257 -21.84 -0.51 -29.76
CA THR A 257 -21.98 0.74 -30.53
C THR A 257 -21.63 1.95 -29.67
N PRO A 258 -20.89 2.93 -30.24
CA PRO A 258 -20.72 4.23 -29.59
C PRO A 258 -22.06 4.96 -29.54
N GLY A 259 -22.32 5.68 -28.46
CA GLY A 259 -23.49 6.57 -28.34
C GLY A 259 -23.38 7.86 -29.17
N TYR A 260 -22.58 7.87 -30.23
CA TYR A 260 -22.23 9.04 -31.04
C TYR A 260 -22.47 8.80 -32.51
N ASN A 261 -22.70 9.88 -33.26
CA ASN A 261 -22.59 9.85 -34.71
C ASN A 261 -21.10 9.85 -35.13
N ILE A 262 -20.78 9.18 -36.22
CA ILE A 262 -19.39 9.07 -36.74
C ILE A 262 -18.75 10.45 -36.97
N SER A 263 -19.54 11.45 -37.37
CA SER A 263 -19.07 12.83 -37.60
C SER A 263 -18.61 13.55 -36.32
N GLU A 264 -19.14 13.18 -35.16
CA GLU A 264 -18.90 13.83 -33.86
C GLU A 264 -17.69 13.26 -33.12
N ILE A 265 -17.15 12.14 -33.59
CA ILE A 265 -16.04 11.42 -32.95
C ILE A 265 -14.80 11.38 -33.82
N THR A 266 -13.67 11.18 -33.16
CA THR A 266 -12.37 10.96 -33.80
C THR A 266 -11.59 9.90 -33.03
N PRO A 267 -10.77 9.07 -33.70
CA PRO A 267 -9.91 8.11 -33.01
C PRO A 267 -8.90 8.83 -32.10
N PRO A 268 -8.35 8.12 -31.08
CA PRO A 268 -7.24 8.62 -30.29
C PRO A 268 -6.01 8.93 -31.15
N PRO A 269 -5.16 9.90 -30.76
CA PRO A 269 -3.99 10.31 -31.54
C PRO A 269 -3.05 9.16 -31.94
N ASN A 270 -2.79 8.21 -31.03
CA ASN A 270 -1.91 7.08 -31.29
C ASN A 270 -2.55 6.00 -32.17
N TRP A 271 -3.85 6.13 -32.49
CA TRP A 271 -4.56 5.23 -33.40
C TRP A 271 -4.57 5.75 -34.83
N ALA A 272 -3.95 6.91 -35.10
CA ALA A 272 -3.92 7.53 -36.43
C ALA A 272 -3.40 6.61 -37.53
N LEU A 273 -2.43 5.72 -37.24
CA LEU A 273 -1.94 4.76 -38.24
C LEU A 273 -2.97 3.68 -38.60
N ARG A 274 -3.88 3.34 -37.67
CA ARG A 274 -4.97 2.38 -37.89
C ARG A 274 -6.19 3.04 -38.55
N PHE A 275 -6.38 4.33 -38.30
CA PHE A 275 -7.49 5.13 -38.81
C PHE A 275 -6.96 6.43 -39.44
N PRO A 276 -6.30 6.37 -40.61
CA PRO A 276 -5.64 7.53 -41.22
C PRO A 276 -6.61 8.66 -41.58
N ASP A 277 -7.81 8.30 -42.06
CA ASP A 277 -8.89 9.25 -42.42
C ASP A 277 -9.88 9.51 -41.27
N GLY A 278 -9.56 9.04 -40.05
CA GLY A 278 -10.47 9.04 -38.91
C GLY A 278 -11.51 7.93 -38.99
N TYR A 279 -12.63 8.10 -38.27
CA TYR A 279 -13.75 7.19 -38.34
C TYR A 279 -14.64 7.54 -39.54
N THR A 280 -14.90 6.55 -40.39
CA THR A 280 -15.76 6.66 -41.58
C THR A 280 -16.80 5.54 -41.57
N THR A 281 -17.76 5.56 -42.50
CA THR A 281 -18.70 4.45 -42.67
C THR A 281 -18.01 3.16 -43.09
N ASP A 282 -16.93 3.28 -43.86
CA ASP A 282 -16.16 2.14 -44.38
C ASP A 282 -15.14 1.63 -43.35
N ASN A 283 -14.67 2.49 -42.45
CA ASN A 283 -13.80 2.15 -41.32
C ASN A 283 -14.40 2.67 -40.00
N PRO A 284 -15.47 2.02 -39.49
CA PRO A 284 -16.16 2.44 -38.28
C PRO A 284 -15.30 2.22 -37.02
N PRO A 285 -15.66 2.85 -35.90
CA PRO A 285 -15.00 2.58 -34.62
C PRO A 285 -15.11 1.10 -34.22
N PRO A 286 -14.08 0.55 -33.53
CA PRO A 286 -14.07 -0.86 -33.17
C PRO A 286 -15.17 -1.20 -32.15
N ASP A 287 -15.73 -2.41 -32.28
CA ASP A 287 -16.66 -2.98 -31.30
C ASP A 287 -15.88 -3.36 -30.02
N LEU A 288 -16.00 -2.52 -28.99
CA LEU A 288 -15.29 -2.70 -27.71
C LEU A 288 -15.86 -3.84 -26.86
N HIS A 289 -17.09 -4.29 -27.12
CA HIS A 289 -17.73 -5.39 -26.42
C HIS A 289 -17.19 -6.76 -26.88
N VAL A 290 -16.78 -6.87 -28.15
CA VAL A 290 -16.17 -8.09 -28.73
C VAL A 290 -14.63 -8.05 -28.70
N ASP A 291 -14.02 -6.86 -28.74
CA ASP A 291 -12.56 -6.70 -28.72
C ASP A 291 -11.95 -7.03 -27.33
N GLU A 292 -11.64 -8.30 -27.11
CA GLU A 292 -11.04 -8.75 -25.85
C GLU A 292 -9.61 -8.25 -25.63
N HIS A 293 -8.86 -7.93 -26.70
CA HIS A 293 -7.52 -7.35 -26.57
C HIS A 293 -7.61 -5.96 -25.96
N PHE A 294 -8.57 -5.16 -26.42
CA PHE A 294 -8.88 -3.86 -25.83
C PHE A 294 -9.30 -4.00 -24.37
N GLN A 295 -10.21 -4.93 -24.06
CA GLN A 295 -10.66 -5.18 -22.67
C GLN A 295 -9.51 -5.57 -21.74
N ASN A 296 -8.60 -6.44 -22.21
CA ASN A 296 -7.41 -6.83 -21.47
C ASN A 296 -6.44 -5.67 -21.24
N TRP A 297 -6.33 -4.75 -22.19
CA TRP A 297 -5.51 -3.55 -22.04
C TRP A 297 -6.10 -2.56 -21.03
N MET A 298 -7.41 -2.29 -21.13
CA MET A 298 -8.13 -1.37 -20.25
C MET A 298 -8.06 -1.77 -18.77
N ARG A 299 -7.92 -3.06 -18.49
CA ARG A 299 -7.65 -3.56 -17.13
C ARG A 299 -6.19 -3.30 -16.73
N THR A 300 -5.89 -2.12 -16.20
CA THR A 300 -4.51 -1.72 -15.85
C THR A 300 -3.77 -2.69 -14.93
N ALA A 301 -2.48 -2.89 -15.18
CA ALA A 301 -1.59 -3.66 -14.32
C ALA A 301 -1.16 -2.88 -13.07
N GLY A 302 -0.90 -3.60 -11.97
CA GLY A 302 -0.45 -2.99 -10.71
C GLY A 302 1.05 -2.67 -10.64
N LEU A 303 1.86 -3.24 -11.54
CA LEU A 303 3.32 -3.11 -11.60
C LEU A 303 3.75 -2.60 -12.99
N PRO A 304 4.92 -1.93 -13.11
CA PRO A 304 5.42 -1.42 -14.39
C PRO A 304 5.93 -2.51 -15.34
N THR A 305 6.23 -3.69 -14.78
CA THR A 305 6.51 -4.90 -15.56
C THR A 305 5.32 -5.83 -15.44
N PHE A 306 4.69 -6.11 -16.56
CA PHE A 306 3.48 -6.93 -16.60
C PHE A 306 3.38 -7.70 -17.91
N ALA A 307 2.59 -8.77 -17.89
CA ALA A 307 2.22 -9.54 -19.06
C ALA A 307 0.70 -9.46 -19.27
N LYS A 308 0.28 -9.50 -20.53
CA LYS A 308 -1.13 -9.48 -20.95
C LYS A 308 -1.37 -10.60 -21.93
N LEU A 309 -2.49 -11.29 -21.73
CA LEU A 309 -2.87 -12.42 -22.57
C LEU A 309 -3.30 -11.90 -23.95
N TYR A 310 -2.68 -12.43 -24.99
CA TYR A 310 -3.00 -12.12 -26.38
C TYR A 310 -3.70 -13.30 -27.04
N GLY A 311 -3.27 -14.53 -26.78
CA GLY A 311 -3.91 -15.72 -27.33
C GLY A 311 -3.89 -16.88 -26.36
N ARG A 312 -4.81 -17.82 -26.54
CA ARG A 312 -4.83 -19.08 -25.78
C ARG A 312 -5.18 -20.25 -26.69
N ASN A 313 -4.71 -21.45 -26.37
CA ASN A 313 -5.20 -22.68 -26.97
C ASN A 313 -5.37 -23.72 -25.84
N ASP A 314 -6.61 -24.18 -25.66
CA ASP A 314 -7.01 -25.10 -24.60
C ASP A 314 -7.18 -26.55 -25.08
N ASN A 315 -7.15 -26.78 -26.39
CA ASN A 315 -7.52 -28.06 -26.99
C ASN A 315 -6.28 -28.83 -27.46
N ASP A 316 -5.33 -28.13 -28.09
CA ASP A 316 -4.24 -28.75 -28.81
C ASP A 316 -2.94 -28.69 -28.01
N LYS A 317 -2.24 -29.82 -28.03
CA LYS A 317 -0.91 -29.96 -27.45
C LYS A 317 0.12 -29.29 -28.36
N LEU A 318 0.97 -28.42 -27.82
CA LEU A 318 2.07 -27.81 -28.59
C LEU A 318 3.24 -28.80 -28.60
N THR A 319 3.50 -29.43 -29.75
CA THR A 319 4.54 -30.45 -29.88
C THR A 319 5.94 -29.86 -29.83
N ARG A 320 6.93 -30.68 -29.52
CA ARG A 320 8.34 -30.28 -29.58
C ARG A 320 8.75 -29.92 -31.02
N GLY A 321 9.54 -28.89 -31.17
CA GLY A 321 10.04 -28.46 -32.48
C GLY A 321 10.43 -27.00 -32.52
N THR A 322 10.93 -26.58 -33.68
CA THR A 322 11.31 -25.19 -33.94
C THR A 322 10.12 -24.47 -34.55
N TYR A 323 9.65 -23.43 -33.86
CA TYR A 323 8.53 -22.61 -34.27
C TYR A 323 9.00 -21.24 -34.73
N GLN A 324 8.22 -20.66 -35.62
CA GLN A 324 8.41 -19.32 -36.13
C GLN A 324 7.13 -18.51 -35.94
N VAL A 325 7.29 -17.27 -35.49
CA VAL A 325 6.21 -16.28 -35.34
C VAL A 325 6.61 -14.99 -36.02
N LEU A 326 5.66 -14.37 -36.72
CA LEU A 326 5.82 -13.06 -37.33
C LEU A 326 5.16 -12.02 -36.42
N VAL A 327 5.93 -11.01 -36.04
CA VAL A 327 5.49 -9.92 -35.16
C VAL A 327 5.48 -8.61 -35.94
N ASN A 328 4.33 -7.99 -36.10
CA ASN A 328 4.25 -6.63 -36.66
C ASN A 328 4.58 -5.63 -35.55
N MET A 329 5.63 -4.84 -35.74
CA MET A 329 6.17 -3.94 -34.72
C MET A 329 5.61 -2.53 -34.88
N ASN A 330 4.46 -2.27 -34.27
CA ASN A 330 3.76 -0.98 -34.30
C ASN A 330 3.90 -0.18 -32.99
N PHE A 331 4.26 -0.82 -31.88
CA PHE A 331 4.32 -0.23 -30.55
C PHE A 331 5.77 0.15 -30.18
N PRO A 332 6.10 1.45 -30.11
CA PRO A 332 7.46 1.90 -29.79
C PRO A 332 7.71 1.89 -28.28
N VAL A 333 8.76 1.20 -27.84
CA VAL A 333 9.14 1.08 -26.41
C VAL A 333 10.39 1.87 -26.02
N ARG A 334 11.17 2.32 -27.01
CA ARG A 334 12.45 3.04 -26.79
C ARG A 334 12.26 4.40 -26.12
N ASN A 335 11.15 5.07 -26.40
CA ASN A 335 10.86 6.42 -25.90
C ASN A 335 10.82 6.51 -24.36
N TYR A 336 10.55 5.39 -23.69
CA TYR A 336 10.51 5.29 -22.23
C TYR A 336 11.48 4.25 -21.68
N SER A 337 12.48 3.84 -22.47
CA SER A 337 13.48 2.83 -22.07
C SER A 337 12.85 1.54 -21.52
N GLY A 338 11.79 1.06 -22.18
CA GLY A 338 11.16 -0.22 -21.86
C GLY A 338 11.56 -1.31 -22.85
N THR A 339 11.16 -2.53 -22.54
CA THR A 339 11.30 -3.71 -23.41
C THR A 339 9.95 -4.35 -23.68
N LYS A 340 9.86 -5.02 -24.82
CA LYS A 340 8.72 -5.84 -25.24
C LYS A 340 9.18 -7.24 -25.58
N SER A 341 8.48 -8.23 -25.03
CA SER A 341 8.83 -9.64 -25.18
C SER A 341 7.59 -10.48 -25.42
N ILE A 342 7.72 -11.56 -26.17
CA ILE A 342 6.69 -12.61 -26.24
C ILE A 342 6.91 -13.57 -25.07
N VAL A 343 5.82 -14.06 -24.48
CA VAL A 343 5.85 -15.02 -23.39
C VAL A 343 4.88 -16.15 -23.68
N ILE A 344 5.42 -17.36 -23.85
CA ILE A 344 4.63 -18.59 -23.99
C ILE A 344 4.66 -19.30 -22.65
N SER A 345 3.49 -19.56 -22.07
CA SER A 345 3.38 -20.20 -20.76
C SER A 345 2.32 -21.28 -20.76
N THR A 346 2.59 -22.37 -20.04
CA THR A 346 1.52 -23.28 -19.61
C THR A 346 0.88 -22.76 -18.33
N VAL A 347 -0.20 -23.38 -17.89
CA VAL A 347 -0.84 -23.07 -16.60
C VAL A 347 -0.86 -24.29 -15.70
N SER A 348 -0.84 -24.02 -14.40
CA SER A 348 -1.13 -25.00 -13.36
C SER A 348 -2.34 -24.53 -12.54
N TRP A 349 -2.81 -25.37 -11.63
CA TRP A 349 -3.93 -25.03 -10.74
C TRP A 349 -3.66 -23.80 -9.84
N ILE A 350 -2.39 -23.45 -9.59
CA ILE A 350 -1.98 -22.24 -8.84
C ILE A 350 -1.80 -21.02 -9.76
N GLY A 351 -1.85 -21.22 -11.09
CA GLY A 351 -1.63 -20.20 -12.11
C GLY A 351 -0.27 -20.36 -12.79
N GLY A 352 0.45 -19.24 -12.93
CA GLY A 352 1.74 -19.18 -13.62
C GLY A 352 2.93 -19.62 -12.75
N LYS A 353 4.14 -19.50 -13.31
CA LYS A 353 5.38 -19.92 -12.65
C LYS A 353 5.84 -18.91 -11.60
N ASN A 354 5.35 -19.04 -10.37
CA ASN A 354 5.79 -18.21 -9.25
C ASN A 354 6.00 -19.01 -7.96
N PRO A 355 7.25 -19.42 -7.64
CA PRO A 355 7.53 -20.19 -6.43
C PRO A 355 7.59 -19.34 -5.16
N PHE A 356 7.49 -18.01 -5.24
CA PHE A 356 7.63 -17.11 -4.09
C PHE A 356 6.63 -17.42 -2.98
N LEU A 357 5.36 -17.61 -3.33
CA LEU A 357 4.32 -17.89 -2.35
C LEU A 357 4.62 -19.20 -1.60
N GLY A 358 5.02 -20.25 -2.32
CA GLY A 358 5.38 -21.53 -1.71
C GLY A 358 6.58 -21.40 -0.75
N TRP A 359 7.66 -20.74 -1.17
CA TRP A 359 8.82 -20.50 -0.32
C TRP A 359 8.52 -19.61 0.89
N ALA A 360 7.61 -18.64 0.76
CA ALA A 360 7.16 -17.82 1.88
C ALA A 360 6.45 -18.67 2.96
N TYR A 361 5.60 -19.62 2.56
CA TYR A 361 4.97 -20.57 3.48
C TYR A 361 5.99 -21.51 4.15
N VAL A 362 6.96 -22.03 3.39
CA VAL A 362 8.04 -22.88 3.94
C VAL A 362 8.90 -22.09 4.93
N ALA A 363 9.27 -20.85 4.61
CA ALA A 363 10.05 -19.99 5.49
C ALA A 363 9.28 -19.63 6.77
N ALA A 364 7.99 -19.31 6.66
CA ALA A 364 7.13 -19.06 7.81
C ALA A 364 6.99 -20.31 8.71
N ALA A 365 6.81 -21.49 8.10
CA ALA A 365 6.75 -22.76 8.83
C ALA A 365 8.06 -23.03 9.60
N ALA A 366 9.22 -22.86 8.94
CA ALA A 366 10.52 -23.01 9.57
C ALA A 366 10.72 -22.03 10.74
N LEU A 367 10.30 -20.78 10.58
CA LEU A 367 10.34 -19.78 11.65
C LEU A 367 9.47 -20.17 12.85
N PHE A 368 8.22 -20.62 12.61
CA PHE A 368 7.33 -21.01 13.70
C PHE A 368 7.84 -22.24 14.46
N VAL A 369 8.37 -23.24 13.76
CA VAL A 369 8.99 -24.41 14.38
C VAL A 369 10.23 -24.01 15.18
N ALA A 370 11.09 -23.14 14.65
CA ALA A 370 12.26 -22.66 15.36
C ALA A 370 11.90 -21.89 16.64
N LEU A 371 10.89 -21.01 16.58
CA LEU A 371 10.38 -20.28 17.76
C LEU A 371 9.74 -21.23 18.78
N ALA A 372 9.02 -22.25 18.33
CA ALA A 372 8.41 -23.24 19.20
C ALA A 372 9.47 -24.10 19.92
N ILE A 373 10.52 -24.54 19.22
CA ILE A 373 11.66 -25.25 19.80
C ILE A 373 12.40 -24.36 20.82
N ALA A 374 12.74 -23.13 20.43
CA ALA A 374 13.43 -22.19 21.32
C ALA A 374 12.59 -21.85 22.57
N GLY A 375 11.28 -21.65 22.40
CA GLY A 375 10.34 -21.42 23.48
C GLY A 375 10.20 -22.62 24.42
N THR A 376 10.21 -23.84 23.87
CA THR A 376 10.18 -25.09 24.64
C THR A 376 11.46 -25.26 25.44
N ILE A 377 12.64 -25.09 24.82
CA ILE A 377 13.94 -25.12 25.50
C ILE A 377 13.98 -24.10 26.63
N ARG A 378 13.57 -22.85 26.38
CA ARG A 378 13.53 -21.81 27.41
C ARG A 378 12.59 -22.16 28.56
N HIS A 379 11.43 -22.73 28.26
CA HIS A 379 10.46 -23.13 29.28
C HIS A 379 11.00 -24.26 30.17
N LEU A 380 11.76 -25.21 29.59
CA LEU A 380 12.43 -26.28 30.33
C LEU A 380 13.61 -25.78 31.16
N LEU A 381 14.43 -24.86 30.63
CA LEU A 381 15.62 -24.34 31.33
C LEU A 381 15.29 -23.32 32.43
N LYS A 382 14.25 -22.49 32.24
CA LYS A 382 13.85 -21.43 33.18
C LYS A 382 12.32 -21.34 33.32
N PRO A 383 11.68 -22.30 34.01
CA PRO A 383 10.24 -22.24 34.25
C PRO A 383 9.90 -21.06 35.16
N ARG A 384 9.03 -20.16 34.70
CA ARG A 384 8.42 -19.12 35.54
C ARG A 384 7.00 -19.55 35.92
N ARG A 385 6.62 -19.38 37.18
CA ARG A 385 5.24 -19.59 37.63
C ARG A 385 4.35 -18.48 37.07
N LEU A 386 3.20 -18.85 36.52
CA LEU A 386 2.20 -17.91 36.03
C LEU A 386 1.56 -17.19 37.22
N GLY A 387 1.47 -15.85 37.17
CA GLY A 387 0.83 -15.06 38.22
C GLY A 387 1.68 -14.82 39.48
N ASP A 388 3.00 -15.00 39.43
CA ASP A 388 3.88 -14.74 40.56
C ASP A 388 3.83 -13.25 40.97
N MET A 389 3.31 -12.96 42.17
CA MET A 389 3.17 -11.60 42.70
C MET A 389 4.52 -10.89 42.84
N ARG A 390 5.62 -11.64 43.02
CA ARG A 390 7.00 -11.10 43.09
C ARG A 390 7.48 -10.43 41.80
N SER A 391 6.79 -10.69 40.68
CA SER A 391 7.08 -10.07 39.38
C SER A 391 6.37 -8.73 39.17
N GLN A 392 5.47 -8.34 40.08
CA GLN A 392 4.82 -7.04 40.06
C GLN A 392 5.83 -5.95 40.46
N SER A 393 5.89 -4.88 39.65
CA SER A 393 6.82 -3.77 39.83
C SER A 393 6.66 -3.06 41.19
N ALA A 394 5.46 -3.10 41.77
CA ALA A 394 5.18 -2.55 43.10
C ALA A 394 5.95 -3.28 44.21
N GLU A 395 5.90 -4.62 44.26
CA GLU A 395 6.63 -5.40 45.28
C GLU A 395 8.14 -5.39 45.09
N ARG A 396 8.63 -5.34 43.85
CA ARG A 396 10.07 -5.10 43.60
C ARG A 396 10.53 -3.75 44.16
N SER A 397 9.67 -2.74 44.15
CA SER A 397 9.97 -1.42 44.73
C SER A 397 9.97 -1.49 46.26
N TYR A 398 9.02 -2.21 46.88
CA TYR A 398 9.03 -2.46 48.33
C TYR A 398 10.25 -3.28 48.78
N ALA A 399 10.62 -4.35 48.07
CA ALA A 399 11.78 -5.17 48.42
C ALA A 399 13.13 -4.41 48.30
N VAL A 400 13.25 -3.48 47.35
CA VAL A 400 14.42 -2.59 47.22
C VAL A 400 14.42 -1.50 48.30
N GLN A 401 13.25 -1.03 48.74
CA GLN A 401 13.15 -0.06 49.85
C GLN A 401 13.55 -0.67 51.20
N TYR A 402 13.28 -1.95 51.44
CA TYR A 402 13.63 -2.62 52.70
C TYR A 402 15.04 -3.23 52.74
N SER A 403 15.74 -3.40 51.61
CA SER A 403 17.14 -3.88 51.62
C SER A 403 18.18 -2.78 51.86
N ASN A 404 17.77 -1.51 51.92
CA ASN A 404 18.64 -0.35 52.10
C ASN A 404 18.59 0.25 53.52
N GLN A 405 18.03 -0.46 54.50
CA GLN A 405 18.12 -0.06 55.91
C GLN A 405 19.28 -0.82 56.60
N PRO A 406 20.22 -0.11 57.23
CA PRO A 406 21.30 -0.75 57.98
C PRO A 406 20.75 -1.43 59.23
N HIS A 407 21.27 -2.62 59.53
CA HIS A 407 21.06 -3.33 60.78
C HIS A 407 21.53 -2.49 61.97
N GLU A 408 20.63 -2.16 62.89
CA GLU A 408 20.93 -2.05 64.31
C GLU A 408 19.82 -2.70 65.14
N ALA A 409 20.26 -3.40 66.19
CA ALA A 409 19.55 -4.44 66.89
C ALA A 409 18.46 -3.92 67.84
N LEU A 410 17.36 -4.67 67.93
CA LEU A 410 16.62 -4.86 69.19
C LEU A 410 16.37 -6.36 69.39
N VAL A 411 17.07 -6.87 70.39
CA VAL A 411 16.88 -8.17 71.03
C VAL A 411 15.57 -8.11 71.82
N ASP A 412 14.61 -8.99 71.52
CA ASP A 412 14.08 -9.98 72.47
C ASP A 412 12.84 -10.71 71.93
N GLY A 413 12.76 -12.01 72.25
CA GLY A 413 11.49 -12.68 72.48
C GLY A 413 10.96 -13.58 71.38
N ASN A 414 11.49 -14.80 71.31
CA ASN A 414 10.82 -16.01 70.83
C ASN A 414 9.29 -15.96 70.99
N LYS A 415 8.54 -16.18 69.89
CA LYS A 415 7.35 -17.06 69.85
C LYS A 415 6.63 -16.97 68.49
N TRP A 416 6.18 -18.13 68.02
CA TRP A 416 5.25 -18.38 66.90
C TRP A 416 5.86 -18.59 65.50
N GLY A 417 6.85 -19.46 65.41
CA GLY A 417 6.82 -20.53 64.41
C GLY A 417 6.22 -21.78 65.06
N ASP A 418 5.47 -22.55 64.28
CA ASP A 418 4.79 -23.82 64.62
C ASP A 418 3.29 -23.70 64.88
N ARG A 419 2.52 -23.85 63.80
CA ARG A 419 1.41 -24.82 63.77
C ARG A 419 0.90 -25.05 62.34
N CYS A 420 0.67 -26.33 62.08
CA CYS A 420 -0.11 -26.92 61.00
C CYS A 420 0.65 -27.33 59.73
N ASN A 421 1.45 -28.39 59.86
CA ASN A 421 1.30 -29.53 58.96
C ASN A 421 1.23 -30.83 59.79
N ASP A 422 0.32 -31.70 59.37
CA ASP A 422 0.14 -33.14 59.66
C ASP A 422 -1.19 -33.49 60.35
N ILE A 423 -2.05 -34.21 59.61
CA ILE A 423 -2.56 -35.56 59.95
C ILE A 423 -3.59 -36.00 58.88
N ASP A 424 -3.21 -37.09 58.22
CA ASP A 424 -3.95 -38.24 57.67
C ASP A 424 -4.96 -38.15 56.52
N GLY A 425 -4.68 -39.01 55.53
CA GLY A 425 -5.63 -39.50 54.54
C GLY A 425 -6.38 -40.75 55.01
N GLY A 426 -7.39 -41.13 54.22
CA GLY A 426 -8.14 -42.37 54.39
C GLY A 426 -9.14 -42.57 53.25
N GLU A 427 -8.97 -43.67 52.52
CA GLU A 427 -9.72 -44.14 51.35
C GLU A 427 -11.21 -44.40 51.60
N ARG A 428 -12.05 -44.23 50.57
CA ARG A 428 -12.98 -45.30 50.11
C ARG A 428 -13.61 -45.01 48.74
N THR A 429 -13.98 -46.10 48.09
CA THR A 429 -14.23 -46.38 46.66
C THR A 429 -15.72 -46.52 46.30
N ALA A 430 -16.00 -46.46 44.97
CA ALA A 430 -17.11 -47.08 44.20
C ALA A 430 -18.52 -46.46 44.29
N MET A 431 -19.44 -46.50 43.30
CA MET A 431 -19.54 -46.84 41.86
C MET A 431 -20.98 -46.47 41.41
N VAL A 432 -21.16 -46.04 40.15
CA VAL A 432 -22.28 -46.28 39.18
C VAL A 432 -23.76 -46.23 39.62
N GLY A 433 -24.61 -45.56 38.82
CA GLY A 433 -26.03 -45.95 38.68
C GLY A 433 -27.00 -44.84 38.22
N GLU A 434 -27.91 -45.16 37.31
CA GLU A 434 -28.68 -44.27 36.42
C GLU A 434 -30.21 -44.32 36.71
N ASN A 435 -30.93 -43.22 36.36
CA ASN A 435 -32.37 -43.00 36.10
C ASN A 435 -33.49 -43.04 37.19
N ASP A 436 -34.23 -41.91 37.19
CA ASP A 436 -35.69 -41.66 37.14
C ASP A 436 -36.70 -41.86 38.33
N GLU A 437 -37.59 -40.84 38.37
CA GLU A 437 -38.96 -40.70 38.95
C GLU A 437 -39.20 -40.22 40.43
N ILE A 438 -39.49 -38.90 40.56
CA ILE A 438 -40.76 -38.23 41.00
C ILE A 438 -41.61 -38.98 42.08
N ALA A 439 -42.11 -38.43 43.19
CA ALA A 439 -42.20 -37.08 43.80
C ALA A 439 -42.60 -37.15 45.30
N GLU A 440 -42.36 -36.01 45.97
CA GLU A 440 -42.99 -35.42 47.17
C GLU A 440 -42.86 -36.08 48.56
N GLY A 441 -42.22 -35.32 49.47
CA GLY A 441 -42.12 -35.58 50.91
C GLY A 441 -41.21 -34.55 51.60
N ASP A 442 -41.86 -33.61 52.29
CA ASP A 442 -41.40 -32.35 52.88
C ASP A 442 -40.28 -32.36 53.96
N ILE A 443 -39.54 -31.24 54.03
CA ILE A 443 -38.87 -30.56 55.18
C ILE A 443 -37.34 -30.70 55.42
N ASP A 444 -36.73 -29.50 55.44
CA ASP A 444 -35.47 -28.97 56.00
C ASP A 444 -34.10 -29.11 55.28
N GLY A 445 -33.50 -27.95 54.95
CA GLY A 445 -32.03 -27.77 54.91
C GLY A 445 -31.41 -26.92 53.78
N ASP A 446 -31.17 -25.63 54.07
CA ASP A 446 -30.13 -24.67 53.59
C ASP A 446 -29.76 -24.52 52.09
N CYS A 447 -29.72 -23.27 51.59
CA CYS A 447 -28.46 -22.53 51.34
C CYS A 447 -28.61 -21.18 50.58
N VAL A 448 -27.83 -20.19 51.04
CA VAL A 448 -27.33 -18.96 50.37
C VAL A 448 -28.33 -17.87 49.91
N ARG A 449 -28.20 -16.69 50.54
CA ARG A 449 -27.68 -15.41 49.95
C ARG A 449 -28.47 -14.18 50.41
N GLY A 450 -27.74 -13.12 50.78
CA GLY A 450 -28.22 -11.73 50.78
C GLY A 450 -28.38 -11.13 52.18
N GLU A 451 -27.37 -10.40 52.67
CA GLU A 451 -27.34 -8.93 52.69
C GLU A 451 -28.36 -8.27 53.65
N ARG A 452 -27.89 -7.57 54.70
CA ARG A 452 -28.01 -6.10 54.92
C ARG A 452 -27.84 -5.66 56.38
N LEU A 453 -27.52 -4.36 56.51
CA LEU A 453 -27.54 -3.42 57.66
C LEU A 453 -26.17 -3.27 58.35
N ALA A 454 -25.38 -2.21 58.09
CA ALA A 454 -25.53 -0.78 58.43
C ALA A 454 -25.76 -0.57 59.94
N LEU A 455 -24.84 0.04 60.71
CA LEU A 455 -24.64 1.49 60.81
C LEU A 455 -23.48 1.91 61.76
N LEU A 456 -22.96 3.13 61.54
CA LEU A 456 -22.34 4.14 62.47
C LEU A 456 -20.96 3.81 63.11
N PHE A 457 -19.91 4.66 63.15
CA PHE A 457 -19.75 6.11 63.42
C PHE A 457 -18.54 6.69 62.61
N HIS A 458 -18.67 7.80 61.86
CA HIS A 458 -18.39 9.21 62.21
C HIS A 458 -16.92 9.69 62.18
N TRP A 459 -16.50 10.45 61.14
CA TRP A 459 -15.95 11.82 61.29
C TRP A 459 -15.86 12.62 59.97
N ARG A 460 -16.67 13.69 59.93
CA ARG A 460 -16.46 15.08 59.46
C ARG A 460 -15.63 15.41 58.20
N ARG A 461 -16.32 16.06 57.26
CA ARG A 461 -15.84 16.79 56.07
C ARG A 461 -15.66 18.29 56.38
N ARG A 462 -14.67 18.94 55.74
CA ARG A 462 -14.62 20.38 55.39
C ARG A 462 -13.73 20.47 54.14
N GLY A 463 -14.10 21.06 53.01
CA GLY A 463 -15.35 21.65 52.54
C GLY A 463 -15.10 22.26 51.15
N ARG A 464 -16.13 22.22 50.30
CA ARG A 464 -16.46 23.09 49.14
C ARG A 464 -15.38 23.27 48.05
N GLY A 465 -15.67 23.09 46.76
CA GLY A 465 -16.92 23.14 45.99
C GLY A 465 -16.59 23.94 44.71
N GLU A 466 -16.52 23.30 43.55
CA GLU A 466 -17.62 23.13 42.59
C GLU A 466 -18.34 24.42 42.22
N GLU A 467 -18.32 24.76 40.92
CA GLU A 467 -19.50 24.98 40.05
C GLU A 467 -19.04 25.60 38.71
N MET A 468 -19.58 25.29 37.51
CA MET A 468 -20.55 24.29 37.10
C MET A 468 -20.66 24.22 35.55
N ARG A 469 -20.97 23.01 35.06
CA ARG A 469 -22.02 22.62 34.08
C ARG A 469 -22.14 23.19 32.64
N LYS A 470 -22.11 22.20 31.73
CA LYS A 470 -23.17 21.75 30.76
C LYS A 470 -23.60 22.72 29.64
N ARG A 471 -23.27 22.36 28.38
CA ARG A 471 -24.08 21.62 27.37
C ARG A 471 -25.26 22.40 26.77
N GLY A 472 -25.24 22.55 25.44
CA GLY A 472 -26.45 22.74 24.63
C GLY A 472 -26.13 23.10 23.18
N TRP A 473 -26.56 22.26 22.25
CA TRP A 473 -26.53 22.46 20.79
C TRP A 473 -27.58 23.48 20.32
N GLY A 474 -27.35 24.16 19.19
CA GLY A 474 -28.41 24.86 18.45
C GLY A 474 -27.90 25.83 17.38
N GLN A 475 -28.46 25.73 16.17
CA GLN A 475 -28.16 26.48 14.93
C GLN A 475 -28.56 27.98 14.96
N LEU A 476 -27.88 28.74 14.09
CA LEU A 476 -28.31 29.88 13.24
C LEU A 476 -29.32 30.90 13.78
N THR A 477 -28.97 32.20 13.76
CA THR A 477 -29.70 33.30 13.06
C THR A 477 -29.11 34.69 13.39
N GLU A 478 -29.27 35.60 12.42
CA GLU A 478 -28.86 37.01 12.35
C GLU A 478 -29.71 37.94 13.26
N GLY A 479 -29.22 39.13 13.62
CA GLY A 479 -30.07 40.21 14.18
C GLY A 479 -29.35 41.34 14.92
N TRP A 480 -29.69 42.58 14.58
CA TRP A 480 -29.03 43.87 14.86
C TRP A 480 -29.51 44.62 16.12
N ALA A 481 -28.81 45.69 16.53
CA ALA A 481 -29.27 46.71 17.48
C ALA A 481 -28.92 48.15 17.00
N VAL A 482 -29.77 49.14 17.33
CA VAL A 482 -29.75 50.55 16.87
C VAL A 482 -29.38 51.51 18.01
N GLY A 483 -28.55 52.52 17.71
CA GLY A 483 -28.15 53.63 18.60
C GLY A 483 -28.80 54.98 18.24
N GLY A 484 -28.88 55.86 19.23
CA GLY A 484 -29.66 57.10 19.21
C GLY A 484 -29.02 58.23 18.41
N ASP A 485 -29.60 58.49 17.24
CA ASP A 485 -29.84 59.84 16.66
C ASP A 485 -30.91 59.75 15.54
N GLY A 486 -31.85 58.81 15.67
CA GLY A 486 -33.05 58.73 14.81
C GLY A 486 -32.81 58.50 13.30
N ALA A 487 -31.57 58.27 12.85
CA ALA A 487 -31.25 57.95 11.46
C ALA A 487 -30.46 56.62 11.37
N MET A 488 -30.96 55.70 10.53
CA MET A 488 -30.34 54.40 10.25
C MET A 488 -29.16 54.57 9.27
N VAL A 489 -27.96 54.18 9.69
CA VAL A 489 -26.75 54.14 8.86
C VAL A 489 -26.14 52.74 8.92
N GLN A 490 -25.93 52.11 7.76
CA GLN A 490 -25.26 50.82 7.62
C GLN A 490 -23.76 50.98 7.90
N LEU A 491 -23.22 50.17 8.83
CA LEU A 491 -21.78 49.99 8.97
C LEU A 491 -21.30 49.06 7.85
N GLN A 492 -20.78 49.69 6.81
CA GLN A 492 -19.99 49.11 5.76
C GLN A 492 -18.52 49.24 6.19
N GLU A 493 -17.84 48.13 6.47
CA GLU A 493 -16.39 48.15 6.61
C GLU A 493 -15.81 48.41 5.21
N ARG A 494 -15.27 49.62 5.02
CA ARG A 494 -14.49 50.03 3.86
C ARG A 494 -13.14 50.52 4.37
N ASP A 495 -12.10 49.87 3.87
CA ASP A 495 -10.72 50.30 3.62
C ASP A 495 -10.16 51.47 4.44
N ASP A 496 -9.13 51.19 5.27
CA ASP A 496 -8.13 52.18 5.67
C ASP A 496 -6.71 51.67 5.36
N GLU A 497 -5.94 52.58 4.75
CA GLU A 497 -4.59 52.47 4.21
C GLU A 497 -3.47 52.35 5.27
N GLU A 498 -2.39 51.70 4.81
CA GLU A 498 -0.95 51.88 5.07
C GLU A 498 -0.38 52.15 6.48
N GLY A 499 0.37 51.14 6.95
CA GLY A 499 1.61 51.33 7.71
C GLY A 499 2.17 50.03 8.32
N PRO A 500 3.50 49.91 8.44
CA PRO A 500 4.45 49.69 7.36
C PRO A 500 4.43 48.22 6.87
N THR A 501 4.91 48.01 5.64
CA THR A 501 5.30 46.70 5.14
C THR A 501 6.11 45.92 6.19
N PRO A 502 5.86 44.61 6.41
CA PRO A 502 6.92 43.77 6.94
C PRO A 502 7.97 43.74 5.84
N THR A 503 8.92 44.66 5.96
CA THR A 503 10.26 44.60 5.39
C THR A 503 10.63 43.14 5.23
N SER A 504 10.95 42.77 3.98
CA SER A 504 11.67 41.57 3.60
C SER A 504 12.56 41.12 4.76
N ALA A 505 12.05 40.18 5.57
CA ALA A 505 12.89 39.41 6.44
C ALA A 505 13.72 38.60 5.45
N THR A 506 14.94 39.08 5.21
CA THR A 506 15.99 38.42 4.46
C THR A 506 15.89 36.93 4.74
N MET A 507 15.34 36.18 3.76
CA MET A 507 15.19 34.73 3.83
C MET A 507 16.60 34.16 3.78
N SER A 508 17.20 34.09 4.95
CA SER A 508 18.60 33.73 5.11
C SER A 508 18.73 32.23 4.78
N ASN A 509 19.28 31.94 3.60
CA ASN A 509 19.45 30.57 3.11
C ASN A 509 20.37 29.80 4.06
N VAL A 510 20.18 28.49 4.16
CA VAL A 510 21.06 27.62 4.96
C VAL A 510 22.06 26.95 4.03
N PHE A 511 23.31 26.79 4.45
CA PHE A 511 24.32 26.08 3.65
C PHE A 511 24.92 24.90 4.41
N PHE A 512 25.34 23.88 3.66
CA PHE A 512 26.20 22.79 4.11
C PHE A 512 27.45 22.69 3.24
N ASP A 513 28.62 22.71 3.84
CA ASP A 513 29.89 22.34 3.21
C ASP A 513 30.13 20.84 3.41
N ILE A 514 30.29 20.11 2.31
CA ILE A 514 30.37 18.65 2.31
C ILE A 514 31.80 18.19 2.07
N THR A 515 32.21 17.18 2.84
CA THR A 515 33.40 16.37 2.58
C THR A 515 33.02 14.92 2.28
N ILE A 516 33.73 14.29 1.34
CA ILE A 516 33.62 12.87 1.00
C ILE A 516 34.97 12.23 1.32
N ASP A 517 34.99 11.24 2.20
CA ASP A 517 36.22 10.59 2.69
C ASP A 517 37.28 11.62 3.18
N SER A 518 36.80 12.65 3.89
CA SER A 518 37.58 13.79 4.40
C SER A 518 38.15 14.77 3.36
N GLN A 519 37.81 14.60 2.07
CA GLN A 519 38.17 15.56 1.02
C GLN A 519 37.02 16.55 0.75
N PRO A 520 37.29 17.86 0.59
CA PRO A 520 36.26 18.85 0.25
C PRO A 520 35.57 18.52 -1.08
N ALA A 521 34.25 18.39 -1.07
CA ALA A 521 33.45 18.04 -2.25
C ALA A 521 32.63 19.22 -2.80
N GLY A 522 32.25 20.18 -1.95
CA GLY A 522 31.56 21.41 -2.34
C GLY A 522 30.49 21.84 -1.35
N ARG A 523 29.64 22.79 -1.76
CA ARG A 523 28.59 23.40 -0.93
C ARG A 523 27.19 23.11 -1.47
N ILE A 524 26.23 22.88 -0.58
CA ILE A 524 24.80 22.78 -0.88
C ILE A 524 24.09 23.95 -0.18
N ILE A 525 23.25 24.67 -0.90
CA ILE A 525 22.47 25.81 -0.38
C ILE A 525 20.99 25.44 -0.40
N PHE A 526 20.32 25.69 0.71
CA PHE A 526 18.91 25.42 0.94
C PHE A 526 18.13 26.70 1.16
N LYS A 527 16.95 26.77 0.55
CA LYS A 527 15.90 27.74 0.89
C LYS A 527 14.90 27.07 1.81
N LEU A 528 14.52 27.73 2.90
CA LEU A 528 13.54 27.25 3.86
C LEU A 528 12.18 27.93 3.64
N TYR A 529 11.10 27.24 3.99
CA TYR A 529 9.71 27.72 3.87
C TYR A 529 9.19 28.23 5.22
N ASP A 530 9.77 29.33 5.70
CA ASP A 530 9.40 29.95 6.98
C ASP A 530 7.95 30.45 7.03
N ASP A 531 7.40 30.80 5.88
CA ASP A 531 6.02 31.25 5.69
C ASP A 531 5.01 30.12 5.88
N VAL A 532 5.38 28.87 5.53
CA VAL A 532 4.48 27.73 5.61
C VAL A 532 4.69 26.88 6.87
N VAL A 533 5.94 26.64 7.26
CA VAL A 533 6.31 25.79 8.40
C VAL A 533 7.37 26.45 9.30
N PRO A 534 7.04 27.58 9.95
CA PRO A 534 8.00 28.38 10.71
C PRO A 534 8.69 27.62 11.84
N LYS A 535 7.99 26.71 12.54
CA LYS A 535 8.62 25.96 13.64
C LYS A 535 9.65 24.96 13.13
N THR A 536 9.32 24.27 12.03
CA THR A 536 10.18 23.26 11.41
C THR A 536 11.39 23.91 10.74
N ALA A 537 11.17 24.99 9.99
CA ALA A 537 12.23 25.78 9.36
C ALA A 537 13.18 26.37 10.40
N ARG A 538 12.66 26.94 11.50
CA ARG A 538 13.45 27.45 12.62
C ARG A 538 14.32 26.35 13.25
N ASN A 539 13.75 25.16 13.50
CA ASN A 539 14.51 24.04 14.06
C ASN A 539 15.72 23.69 13.17
N PHE A 540 15.53 23.55 11.87
CA PHE A 540 16.62 23.22 10.95
C PHE A 540 17.68 24.32 10.87
N ARG A 541 17.26 25.60 10.79
CA ARG A 541 18.15 26.76 10.74
C ARG A 541 19.03 26.86 11.97
N GLU A 542 18.45 26.78 13.15
CA GLU A 542 19.20 26.90 14.40
C GLU A 542 20.18 25.72 14.58
N LEU A 543 19.79 24.51 14.18
CA LEU A 543 20.68 23.34 14.16
C LEU A 543 21.82 23.48 13.13
N ALA A 544 21.59 24.18 12.01
CA ALA A 544 22.64 24.48 11.05
C ALA A 544 23.66 25.48 11.61
N THR A 545 23.21 26.52 12.34
CA THR A 545 24.12 27.48 12.99
C THR A 545 24.90 26.90 14.18
N GLY A 546 24.35 25.86 14.83
CA GLY A 546 24.94 25.30 16.05
C GLY A 546 24.81 26.20 17.29
N GLN A 547 24.00 27.26 17.25
CA GLN A 547 23.89 28.26 18.33
C GLN A 547 23.44 27.68 19.68
N ASN A 548 22.78 26.52 19.67
CA ASN A 548 22.32 25.81 20.87
C ASN A 548 23.38 24.86 21.47
N GLY A 549 24.65 24.94 21.01
CA GLY A 549 25.76 24.09 21.46
C GLY A 549 25.78 22.68 20.83
N PHE A 550 24.87 22.41 19.89
CA PHE A 550 24.81 21.19 19.07
C PHE A 550 24.21 21.53 17.71
N GLY A 551 24.55 20.77 16.67
CA GLY A 551 24.13 21.09 15.32
C GLY A 551 24.60 20.09 14.26
N TYR A 552 24.46 20.47 12.98
CA TYR A 552 24.79 19.60 11.85
C TYR A 552 26.28 19.55 11.51
N LYS A 553 27.06 20.56 11.92
CA LYS A 553 28.53 20.57 11.75
C LYS A 553 29.17 19.33 12.38
N GLY A 554 29.92 18.58 11.57
CA GLY A 554 30.58 17.32 11.94
C GLY A 554 29.67 16.09 11.86
N SER A 555 28.39 16.23 11.53
CA SER A 555 27.48 15.09 11.37
C SER A 555 27.55 14.51 9.95
N SER A 556 27.21 13.23 9.79
CA SER A 556 27.28 12.53 8.51
C SER A 556 25.91 12.13 7.96
N PHE A 557 25.86 11.92 6.64
CA PHE A 557 24.74 11.23 6.00
C PHE A 557 24.85 9.74 6.29
N HIS A 558 24.06 9.25 7.24
CA HIS A 558 24.11 7.86 7.69
C HIS A 558 23.33 6.91 6.77
N ARG A 559 22.45 7.45 5.91
CA ARG A 559 21.67 6.65 4.96
C ARG A 559 21.51 7.34 3.61
N ILE A 560 21.97 6.70 2.54
CA ILE A 560 21.91 7.20 1.16
C ILE A 560 21.39 6.09 0.25
N ILE A 561 20.22 6.29 -0.35
CA ILE A 561 19.58 5.33 -1.26
C ILE A 561 19.47 5.96 -2.65
N PRO A 562 20.17 5.42 -3.67
CA PRO A 562 20.05 5.87 -5.04
C PRO A 562 18.63 5.73 -5.58
N GLY A 563 18.12 6.75 -6.26
CA GLY A 563 16.76 6.86 -6.75
C GLY A 563 15.72 7.16 -5.67
N PHE A 564 16.15 7.63 -4.49
CA PHE A 564 15.23 7.91 -3.39
C PHE A 564 15.61 9.16 -2.58
N MET A 565 16.58 9.06 -1.67
CA MET A 565 16.92 10.16 -0.76
C MET A 565 18.29 10.03 -0.08
N LEU A 566 18.78 11.17 0.39
CA LEU A 566 19.94 11.31 1.27
C LEU A 566 19.46 11.71 2.66
N GLN A 567 19.66 10.88 3.67
CA GLN A 567 19.20 11.11 5.03
C GLN A 567 20.38 11.40 5.97
N GLY A 568 20.25 12.48 6.73
CA GLY A 568 21.24 12.99 7.66
C GLY A 568 20.62 13.55 8.93
N GLY A 569 21.43 14.23 9.74
CA GLY A 569 20.94 14.96 10.92
C GLY A 569 20.85 14.15 12.21
N ASP A 570 21.44 12.94 12.27
CA ASP A 570 21.72 12.26 13.53
C ASP A 570 23.14 12.62 14.03
N PHE A 571 23.26 13.76 14.69
CA PHE A 571 24.50 14.22 15.32
C PHE A 571 24.73 13.65 16.74
N THR A 572 23.84 12.78 17.24
CA THR A 572 23.96 12.24 18.60
C THR A 572 24.53 10.82 18.63
N LYS A 573 24.13 9.97 17.68
CA LYS A 573 24.58 8.57 17.58
C LYS A 573 25.22 8.25 16.23
N GLY A 574 25.00 9.09 15.21
CA GLY A 574 25.59 8.92 13.87
C GLY A 574 25.11 7.70 13.09
N ASN A 575 24.06 7.01 13.55
CA ASN A 575 23.61 5.74 12.96
C ASN A 575 22.12 5.73 12.56
N GLY A 576 21.45 6.88 12.64
CA GLY A 576 20.04 7.07 12.29
C GLY A 576 19.06 6.78 13.42
N THR A 577 19.53 6.41 14.62
CA THR A 577 18.68 6.15 15.80
C THR A 577 18.67 7.28 16.82
N GLY A 578 19.38 8.37 16.52
CA GLY A 578 19.50 9.54 17.38
C GLY A 578 18.92 10.81 16.77
N GLY A 579 19.30 11.94 17.34
CA GLY A 579 18.83 13.27 16.97
C GLY A 579 17.93 13.89 18.03
N LYS A 580 17.99 15.21 18.14
CA LYS A 580 17.15 16.01 19.04
C LYS A 580 16.86 17.36 18.42
N SER A 581 15.69 17.91 18.68
CA SER A 581 15.29 19.24 18.20
C SER A 581 15.76 20.35 19.14
N ILE A 582 15.64 21.60 18.70
CA ILE A 582 15.82 22.77 19.58
C ILE A 582 14.73 22.88 20.65
N TYR A 583 13.61 22.15 20.49
CA TYR A 583 12.47 22.16 21.40
C TYR A 583 12.46 20.97 22.38
N GLY A 584 13.52 20.15 22.40
CA GLY A 584 13.60 18.91 23.19
C GLY A 584 13.87 17.68 22.31
N GLU A 585 13.53 16.48 22.78
CA GLU A 585 13.79 15.25 22.01
C GLU A 585 13.03 15.21 20.68
N LYS A 586 11.73 15.54 20.70
CA LYS A 586 10.84 15.50 19.55
C LYS A 586 9.80 16.63 19.57
N PHE A 587 9.30 17.01 18.39
CA PHE A 587 8.20 17.97 18.22
C PHE A 587 7.15 17.50 17.19
N ALA A 588 5.97 18.10 17.24
CA ALA A 588 4.81 17.72 16.42
C ALA A 588 4.95 18.09 14.94
N ASP A 589 4.18 17.43 14.07
CA ASP A 589 4.08 17.79 12.66
C ASP A 589 3.30 19.11 12.52
N GLU A 590 3.86 20.07 11.80
CA GLU A 590 3.28 21.42 11.71
C GLU A 590 2.10 21.48 10.74
N ASN A 591 2.34 21.16 9.46
CA ASN A 591 1.30 20.93 8.46
C ASN A 591 1.85 20.11 7.28
N PHE A 592 0.97 19.70 6.37
CA PHE A 592 1.29 18.93 5.17
C PHE A 592 0.83 19.63 3.87
N GLN A 593 0.87 20.97 3.84
CA GLN A 593 0.44 21.74 2.67
C GLN A 593 1.39 21.52 1.48
N LEU A 594 2.69 21.47 1.77
CA LEU A 594 3.75 21.23 0.80
C LEU A 594 3.97 19.73 0.57
N LYS A 595 4.32 19.38 -0.66
CA LYS A 595 4.43 18.00 -1.17
C LYS A 595 5.77 17.78 -1.86
N HIS A 596 6.19 16.53 -1.97
CA HIS A 596 7.46 16.14 -2.58
C HIS A 596 7.34 16.10 -4.12
N THR A 597 7.08 17.25 -4.73
CA THR A 597 6.71 17.38 -6.17
C THR A 597 7.89 17.38 -7.13
N LYS A 598 9.13 17.59 -6.65
CA LYS A 598 10.36 17.64 -7.46
C LYS A 598 11.56 17.05 -6.69
N PRO A 599 12.65 16.71 -7.39
CA PRO A 599 13.95 16.45 -6.75
C PRO A 599 14.47 17.68 -6.00
N GLY A 600 15.31 17.45 -4.98
CA GLY A 600 15.93 18.50 -4.17
C GLY A 600 15.03 19.05 -3.07
N ILE A 601 13.93 18.38 -2.74
CA ILE A 601 13.05 18.80 -1.63
C ILE A 601 13.66 18.36 -0.30
N LEU A 602 13.62 19.25 0.68
CA LEU A 602 14.09 19.04 2.04
C LEU A 602 12.89 18.77 2.97
N SER A 603 12.95 17.64 3.68
CA SER A 603 11.81 17.13 4.46
C SER A 603 12.26 16.38 5.72
N MET A 604 11.39 16.36 6.75
CA MET A 604 11.71 15.79 8.06
C MET A 604 11.70 14.25 8.06
N ALA A 605 12.75 13.64 8.59
CA ALA A 605 12.76 12.22 8.89
C ALA A 605 12.21 12.01 10.32
N ASN A 606 11.07 11.32 10.43
CA ASN A 606 10.39 11.03 11.69
C ASN A 606 10.16 9.52 11.88
N ALA A 607 9.85 9.11 13.11
CA ALA A 607 9.56 7.71 13.46
C ALA A 607 8.04 7.44 13.53
N GLY A 608 7.25 8.23 12.81
CA GLY A 608 5.79 8.26 12.90
C GLY A 608 5.25 9.67 13.18
N LYS A 609 3.92 9.80 13.18
CA LYS A 609 3.24 11.09 13.35
C LYS A 609 3.70 11.83 14.61
N ASN A 610 3.98 13.12 14.48
CA ASN A 610 4.38 14.03 15.56
C ASN A 610 5.69 13.64 16.26
N THR A 611 6.66 13.08 15.53
CA THR A 611 7.95 12.68 16.10
C THR A 611 9.16 13.31 15.39
N ASN A 612 9.02 14.55 14.93
CA ASN A 612 10.10 15.28 14.28
C ASN A 612 11.23 15.57 15.27
N GLY A 613 12.48 15.52 14.81
CA GLY A 613 13.67 15.77 15.62
C GLY A 613 14.68 16.63 14.87
N SER A 614 15.92 16.17 14.74
CA SER A 614 16.94 16.80 13.89
C SER A 614 17.15 16.10 12.56
N GLN A 615 16.66 14.88 12.40
CA GLN A 615 16.90 14.12 11.18
C GLN A 615 16.07 14.68 10.02
N PHE A 616 16.70 14.75 8.85
CA PHE A 616 16.11 15.25 7.62
C PHE A 616 16.52 14.37 6.46
N PHE A 617 15.82 14.50 5.34
CA PHE A 617 16.26 13.93 4.08
C PHE A 617 16.11 14.92 2.92
N ILE A 618 16.99 14.77 1.93
CA ILE A 618 16.97 15.47 0.66
C ILE A 618 16.52 14.46 -0.40
N THR A 619 15.45 14.76 -1.13
CA THR A 619 14.96 13.88 -2.19
C THR A 619 15.82 13.99 -3.45
N THR A 620 16.08 12.87 -4.11
CA THR A 620 16.78 12.85 -5.42
C THR A 620 15.82 12.59 -6.59
N VAL A 621 14.60 12.14 -6.28
CA VAL A 621 13.49 11.95 -7.22
C VAL A 621 12.20 12.53 -6.62
N VAL A 622 11.11 12.50 -7.40
CA VAL A 622 9.77 12.83 -6.88
C VAL A 622 9.29 11.70 -5.97
N THR A 623 9.07 11.98 -4.69
CA THR A 623 8.70 10.98 -3.67
C THR A 623 7.29 11.22 -3.12
N SER A 624 6.28 11.21 -3.99
CA SER A 624 4.88 11.53 -3.62
C SER A 624 4.25 10.59 -2.58
N TRP A 625 4.83 9.40 -2.37
CA TRP A 625 4.39 8.46 -1.34
C TRP A 625 4.74 8.90 0.09
N LEU A 626 5.58 9.93 0.26
CA LEU A 626 5.90 10.53 1.55
C LEU A 626 4.96 11.69 1.94
N ASP A 627 4.09 12.12 1.00
CA ASP A 627 3.15 13.21 1.21
C ASP A 627 2.15 12.89 2.32
N GLY A 628 1.92 13.84 3.23
CA GLY A 628 1.01 13.68 4.37
C GLY A 628 1.57 12.86 5.54
N ALA A 629 2.82 12.37 5.44
CA ALA A 629 3.53 11.67 6.52
C ALA A 629 4.80 12.40 6.97
N HIS A 630 5.47 13.11 6.06
CA HIS A 630 6.69 13.86 6.32
C HIS A 630 6.51 15.34 5.99
N VAL A 631 6.91 16.22 6.92
CA VAL A 631 6.78 17.67 6.77
C VAL A 631 7.87 18.19 5.84
N VAL A 632 7.47 18.76 4.70
CA VAL A 632 8.35 19.47 3.77
C VAL A 632 8.61 20.87 4.29
N PHE A 633 9.87 21.28 4.39
CA PHE A 633 10.25 22.56 5.01
C PHE A 633 11.31 23.36 4.26
N GLY A 634 11.80 22.85 3.11
CA GLY A 634 12.69 23.61 2.25
C GLY A 634 13.00 22.90 0.93
N GLU A 635 13.95 23.47 0.20
CA GLU A 635 14.46 22.93 -1.06
C GLU A 635 15.93 23.32 -1.29
N VAL A 636 16.65 22.52 -2.07
CA VAL A 636 17.98 22.82 -2.57
C VAL A 636 17.87 23.86 -3.69
N VAL A 637 18.51 25.01 -3.50
CA VAL A 637 18.57 26.08 -4.51
C VAL A 637 19.89 26.10 -5.28
N ASP A 638 20.99 25.64 -4.66
CA ASP A 638 22.29 25.50 -5.30
C ASP A 638 23.03 24.26 -4.76
N GLY A 639 23.90 23.66 -5.58
CA GLY A 639 24.62 22.43 -5.24
C GLY A 639 23.86 21.13 -5.52
N PHE A 640 22.81 21.14 -6.35
CA PHE A 640 22.07 19.91 -6.68
C PHE A 640 22.91 18.88 -7.46
N GLY A 641 23.88 19.31 -8.27
CA GLY A 641 24.84 18.38 -8.89
C GLY A 641 25.69 17.63 -7.85
N LEU A 642 26.05 18.28 -6.74
CA LEU A 642 26.73 17.62 -5.62
C LEU A 642 25.82 16.62 -4.90
N VAL A 643 24.53 16.95 -4.74
CA VAL A 643 23.51 16.02 -4.21
C VAL A 643 23.46 14.73 -5.05
N GLN A 644 23.48 14.82 -6.38
CA GLN A 644 23.53 13.66 -7.29
C GLN A 644 24.86 12.88 -7.19
N ASN A 645 25.99 13.56 -7.01
CA ASN A 645 27.28 12.89 -6.81
C ASN A 645 27.30 12.10 -5.49
N ILE A 646 26.75 12.67 -4.41
CA ILE A 646 26.63 12.00 -3.12
C ILE A 646 25.67 10.80 -3.23
N GLU A 647 24.58 10.92 -3.99
CA GLU A 647 23.64 9.84 -4.26
C GLU A 647 24.32 8.60 -4.88
N ALA A 648 25.23 8.79 -5.82
CA ALA A 648 25.97 7.71 -6.47
C ALA A 648 26.83 6.87 -5.50
N LEU A 649 27.18 7.44 -4.34
CA LEU A 649 27.90 6.78 -3.25
C LEU A 649 26.97 5.94 -2.35
N GLY A 650 25.66 5.94 -2.59
CA GLY A 650 24.69 5.15 -1.86
C GLY A 650 24.64 3.67 -2.25
N THR A 651 23.83 2.92 -1.52
CA THR A 651 23.48 1.52 -1.81
C THR A 651 22.00 1.28 -1.62
N GLN A 652 21.47 0.19 -2.16
CA GLN A 652 20.05 -0.17 -2.01
C GLN A 652 19.65 -0.45 -0.55
N SER A 653 20.59 -0.88 0.31
CA SER A 653 20.34 -1.02 1.76
C SER A 653 20.39 0.32 2.50
N GLY A 654 20.82 1.39 1.82
CA GLY A 654 20.99 2.72 2.36
C GLY A 654 22.35 2.98 3.02
N LYS A 655 23.21 1.97 3.21
CA LYS A 655 24.54 2.20 3.78
C LYS A 655 25.45 2.92 2.76
N PRO A 656 26.05 4.08 3.07
CA PRO A 656 26.99 4.76 2.17
C PRO A 656 28.25 3.91 1.89
N LYS A 657 28.77 3.98 0.67
CA LYS A 657 30.06 3.37 0.27
C LYS A 657 31.26 4.16 0.80
N SER A 658 31.11 5.48 0.89
CA SER A 658 32.09 6.44 1.39
C SER A 658 31.49 7.27 2.52
N VAL A 659 32.33 7.82 3.40
CA VAL A 659 31.87 8.64 4.52
C VAL A 659 31.61 10.06 4.04
N VAL A 660 30.34 10.47 4.03
CA VAL A 660 29.92 11.80 3.61
C VAL A 660 29.56 12.62 4.84
N THR A 661 30.33 13.66 5.12
CA THR A 661 30.24 14.47 6.34
C THR A 661 29.92 15.92 6.00
N ILE A 662 29.10 16.55 6.85
CA ILE A 662 28.84 17.99 6.84
C ILE A 662 30.00 18.64 7.59
N ALA A 663 30.99 19.14 6.86
CA ALA A 663 32.20 19.75 7.43
C ALA A 663 31.90 21.10 8.08
N ASP A 664 31.04 21.89 7.46
CA ASP A 664 30.53 23.14 8.03
C ASP A 664 29.06 23.35 7.68
N SER A 665 28.36 24.11 8.52
CA SER A 665 26.96 24.45 8.31
C SER A 665 26.63 25.81 8.90
N GLY A 666 25.69 26.52 8.29
CA GLY A 666 25.29 27.83 8.80
C GLY A 666 24.22 28.49 7.95
N VAL A 667 24.05 29.79 8.18
CA VAL A 667 23.08 30.65 7.50
C VAL A 667 23.86 31.67 6.67
N LEU A 668 23.38 31.97 5.46
CA LEU A 668 23.93 32.94 4.51
C LEU A 668 23.29 34.32 4.67
#